data_AF-A0A2Z4ND18-F1
#
_entry.id   AF-A0A2Z4ND18-F1
#
_cell.length_a   1.000
_cell.length_b   1.000
_cell.length_c   1.000
_cell.angle_alpha   90.00
_cell.angle_beta   90.00
_cell.angle_gamma   90.00
#
_symmetry.space_group_name_H-M   'P 1'
#
loop_
_entity.id
_entity.type
_entity.pdbx_description
1 polymer ?
#
loop_
_entity_poly.entity_id
_entity_poly.type
_entity_poly.pdbx_seq_one_letter_code
_entity_poly.pdbx_strand_id
1 'polypeptide(L)'
;MKKSKLLSMTLLPILAGVAASLTVSCVKKGRYDLNDDGKLSILSGFSSTNNQGKALSAMVALYNKYVDEFNKSPEVVSGAKDKMLQMEILINTSGYDGSKISADLNARNASSGYNIVINYPAIASTIVQYRMTLAIPDEVYNSLGLADAFAHSNERIALNDKNEKWVAPISRSTEMMALNQILLGKFLHEIMTEYGATYEESKPHVLIDKYIKAYTDSKKVSSDDTPTDATQADKIWAPSKTTNEGVKNKVKEDVKQFKLSDEIFSNYKQLIQLSILFKKMYNNSNQTYVLGLDSFPNAVNSIVGSLTNDNPEKHYISKNPEEKVTGGYDYKKFWNDKNSKEYKVFKEAVDILLDGIKTGAIWVGGAGAYGSTDLTLHKLAISMGSTAGWSHTFVEDSDKTYYVETNDLVADNTSVINAATYTAPTDSNKIIDGIGKHNNNFFYSTYTGEKGKYDYQLKTAKDDKKLKDFLTAHAGQKIAVSTSKIFKEENGKLYAVSQNNPDIKKEVTGVTFNKDSVASNYSPITVLLASDLTEAGKHETLQQKEADWLPIPLKATGASEESNVIFTQGPSFVLMHANDREDKAIMEFIKWFYTHKYKTHSFEGKTYTNKTPIDMFNLFGSYVSPTSSFFAQTEEDIKALKLNEAQKIAFDGFKKAVTDPEHYKSVEDIASTKSDPLRQALTSTAKALASIAQTNPKEATFDKFIERFKPIFN
;
A
#
# COMPACT_ATOMS: atom_id res chain seq x y z
N MET A 1 3.74 -52.39 20.27
CA MET A 1 4.05 -51.48 21.40
C MET A 1 4.18 -50.06 20.87
N LYS A 2 3.37 -49.15 21.40
CA LYS A 2 3.27 -47.73 21.02
C LYS A 2 4.54 -46.98 21.43
N LYS A 3 5.13 -46.21 20.51
CA LYS A 3 5.95 -45.03 20.83
C LYS A 3 5.57 -43.90 19.88
N SER A 4 4.81 -42.96 20.45
CA SER A 4 4.43 -41.67 19.88
C SER A 4 5.68 -40.81 19.67
N LYS A 5 5.94 -40.39 18.43
CA LYS A 5 6.82 -39.25 18.14
C LYS A 5 5.96 -37.99 18.23
N LEU A 6 6.18 -37.22 19.29
CA LEU A 6 5.68 -35.87 19.47
C LEU A 6 6.31 -35.00 18.36
N LEU A 7 5.51 -34.53 17.40
CA LEU A 7 5.91 -33.46 16.52
C LEU A 7 6.03 -32.19 17.37
N SER A 8 7.24 -31.67 17.47
CA SER A 8 7.52 -30.33 17.99
C SER A 8 6.83 -29.31 17.09
N MET A 9 5.67 -28.82 17.52
CA MET A 9 5.09 -27.58 17.00
C MET A 9 6.14 -26.48 17.16
N THR A 10 6.69 -26.03 16.03
CA THR A 10 7.46 -24.80 15.95
C THR A 10 6.54 -23.66 16.39
N LEU A 11 6.76 -23.20 17.62
CA LEU A 11 6.27 -21.93 18.12
C LEU A 11 6.71 -20.85 17.12
N LEU A 12 5.76 -20.34 16.35
CA LEU A 12 5.89 -19.03 15.72
C LEU A 12 6.39 -18.06 16.81
N PRO A 13 7.44 -17.26 16.55
CA PRO A 13 7.80 -16.20 17.48
C PRO A 13 6.55 -15.32 17.60
N ILE A 14 5.91 -15.39 18.75
CA ILE A 14 4.94 -14.41 19.19
C ILE A 14 5.73 -13.11 19.10
N LEU A 15 5.47 -12.32 18.05
CA LEU A 15 5.80 -10.91 18.02
C LEU A 15 5.14 -10.39 19.29
N ALA A 16 5.97 -10.18 20.32
CA ALA A 16 5.63 -9.35 21.45
C ALA A 16 5.47 -7.94 20.90
N GLY A 17 4.36 -7.72 20.19
CA GLY A 17 3.80 -6.41 19.98
C GLY A 17 3.67 -5.85 21.38
N VAL A 18 4.35 -4.73 21.61
CA VAL A 18 4.14 -3.91 22.79
C VAL A 18 2.64 -3.69 22.85
N ALA A 19 1.96 -4.45 23.69
CA ALA A 19 0.60 -4.18 24.08
C ALA A 19 0.70 -2.86 24.83
N ALA A 20 0.59 -1.75 24.10
CA ALA A 20 0.30 -0.47 24.69
C ALA A 20 -1.04 -0.67 25.38
N SER A 21 -0.98 -0.92 26.68
CA SER A 21 -2.14 -1.04 27.55
C SER A 21 -3.01 0.19 27.31
N LEU A 22 -4.06 -0.01 26.53
CA LEU A 22 -5.09 0.97 26.26
C LEU A 22 -5.89 1.15 27.54
N THR A 23 -5.36 1.92 28.49
CA THR A 23 -6.16 2.48 29.59
C THR A 23 -7.08 3.52 28.96
N VAL A 24 -8.20 3.06 28.41
CA VAL A 24 -9.28 3.91 27.89
C VAL A 24 -10.26 4.15 29.03
N SER A 25 -10.08 5.28 29.70
CA SER A 25 -11.01 5.81 30.69
C SER A 25 -11.04 7.32 30.49
N CYS A 26 -12.20 7.83 30.06
CA CYS A 26 -12.55 9.25 29.99
C CYS A 26 -11.65 10.12 29.08
N VAL A 27 -12.16 11.30 28.70
CA VAL A 27 -11.38 12.35 28.04
C VAL A 27 -10.03 12.48 28.77
N LYS A 28 -8.93 12.22 28.06
CA LYS A 28 -7.58 12.39 28.62
C LYS A 28 -7.34 13.87 28.86
N LYS A 29 -6.31 14.21 29.66
CA LYS A 29 -5.96 15.57 30.13
C LYS A 29 -6.42 16.69 29.18
N GLY A 30 -7.02 17.75 29.73
CA GLY A 30 -7.66 18.82 28.95
C GLY A 30 -6.73 19.58 27.98
N ARG A 31 -7.37 20.36 27.08
CA ARG A 31 -6.74 21.21 26.06
C ARG A 31 -5.59 22.05 26.63
N TYR A 32 -4.56 22.25 25.81
CA TYR A 32 -3.39 23.05 26.17
C TYR A 32 -2.86 23.78 24.94
N ASP A 33 -2.17 24.89 25.18
CA ASP A 33 -1.58 25.68 24.11
C ASP A 33 -0.15 25.20 23.82
N LEU A 34 0.25 25.26 22.55
CA LEU A 34 1.64 25.19 22.13
C LEU A 34 2.31 26.55 22.33
N ASN A 35 3.64 26.54 22.50
CA ASN A 35 4.40 27.79 22.55
C ASN A 35 4.32 28.52 21.20
N ASP A 36 3.96 29.81 21.20
CA ASP A 36 4.03 30.64 19.99
C ASP A 36 5.50 30.84 19.60
N ASP A 37 5.94 30.10 18.58
CA ASP A 37 7.28 30.18 18.00
C ASP A 37 7.31 30.96 16.67
N GLY A 38 6.17 31.55 16.29
CA GLY A 38 6.01 32.37 15.09
C GLY A 38 5.99 31.59 13.78
N LYS A 39 5.82 30.26 13.79
CA LYS A 39 5.73 29.43 12.58
C LYS A 39 4.64 28.36 12.70
N LEU A 40 4.28 27.79 11.55
CA LEU A 40 3.41 26.61 11.46
C LEU A 40 4.25 25.37 11.17
N SER A 41 3.84 24.24 11.72
CA SER A 41 4.48 22.94 11.52
C SER A 41 3.50 21.92 10.94
N ILE A 42 3.87 21.32 9.80
CA ILE A 42 3.20 20.15 9.23
C ILE A 42 3.96 18.87 9.61
N LEU A 43 3.32 17.97 10.36
CA LEU A 43 3.83 16.61 10.55
C LEU A 43 3.44 15.72 9.38
N SER A 44 4.41 15.12 8.69
CA SER A 44 4.19 14.29 7.50
C SER A 44 4.99 13.00 7.51
N GLY A 45 4.33 11.89 7.18
CA GLY A 45 4.95 10.60 6.97
C GLY A 45 5.62 10.42 5.60
N PHE A 46 5.52 11.41 4.71
CA PHE A 46 6.08 11.30 3.37
C PHE A 46 7.60 11.32 3.39
N SER A 47 8.17 10.38 2.65
CA SER A 47 9.57 10.37 2.33
C SER A 47 9.90 11.61 1.47
N SER A 48 10.69 12.58 1.96
CA SER A 48 11.20 13.76 1.21
C SER A 48 11.78 13.53 -0.20
N THR A 49 11.97 12.29 -0.63
CA THR A 49 12.56 11.91 -1.92
C THR A 49 11.58 11.18 -2.83
N ASN A 50 10.46 10.66 -2.28
CA ASN A 50 9.36 10.19 -3.11
C ASN A 50 8.57 11.39 -3.65
N ASN A 51 7.69 11.13 -4.61
CA ASN A 51 6.97 12.20 -5.28
C ASN A 51 6.10 13.01 -4.31
N GLN A 52 5.48 12.37 -3.33
CA GLN A 52 4.62 13.02 -2.35
C GLN A 52 5.40 13.98 -1.44
N GLY A 53 6.57 13.57 -0.95
CA GLY A 53 7.43 14.41 -0.12
C GLY A 53 7.99 15.60 -0.89
N LYS A 54 8.45 15.37 -2.13
CA LYS A 54 8.91 16.45 -3.03
C LYS A 54 7.80 17.47 -3.32
N ALA A 55 6.60 16.98 -3.62
CA ALA A 55 5.44 17.83 -3.84
C ALA A 55 5.11 18.65 -2.58
N LEU A 56 5.13 18.04 -1.38
CA LEU A 56 4.85 18.74 -0.12
C LEU A 56 5.89 19.85 0.12
N SER A 57 7.18 19.54 -0.05
CA SER A 57 8.26 20.52 0.09
C SER A 57 8.10 21.68 -0.90
N ALA A 58 7.73 21.40 -2.16
CA ALA A 58 7.46 22.43 -3.14
C ALA A 58 6.28 23.32 -2.74
N MET A 59 5.18 22.75 -2.24
CA MET A 59 4.01 23.53 -1.82
C MET A 59 4.29 24.38 -0.57
N VAL A 60 5.06 23.87 0.39
CA VAL A 60 5.48 24.65 1.57
C VAL A 60 6.41 25.79 1.16
N ALA A 61 7.37 25.55 0.27
CA ALA A 61 8.22 26.61 -0.26
C ALA A 61 7.42 27.69 -1.00
N LEU A 62 6.41 27.28 -1.77
CA LEU A 62 5.52 28.18 -2.50
C LEU A 62 4.65 29.01 -1.56
N TYR A 63 4.14 28.41 -0.49
CA TYR A 63 3.39 29.12 0.56
C TYR A 63 4.27 30.13 1.29
N ASN A 64 5.48 29.74 1.72
CA ASN A 64 6.37 30.65 2.44
C ASN A 64 6.76 31.86 1.59
N LYS A 65 6.97 31.66 0.28
CA LYS A 65 7.17 32.77 -0.65
C LYS A 65 5.94 33.68 -0.74
N TYR A 66 4.74 33.10 -0.80
CA TYR A 66 3.48 33.86 -0.80
C TYR A 66 3.31 34.69 0.49
N VAL A 67 3.64 34.11 1.66
CA VAL A 67 3.64 34.81 2.96
C VAL A 67 4.65 35.95 2.98
N ASP A 68 5.87 35.73 2.48
CA ASP A 68 6.91 36.78 2.42
C ASP A 68 6.48 37.96 1.53
N GLU A 69 5.88 37.67 0.37
CA GLU A 69 5.36 38.69 -0.54
C GLU A 69 4.19 39.45 0.09
N PHE A 70 3.27 38.75 0.74
CA PHE A 70 2.15 39.36 1.46
C PHE A 70 2.64 40.28 2.58
N ASN A 71 3.58 39.82 3.41
CA ASN A 71 4.09 40.58 4.55
C ASN A 71 4.94 41.80 4.15
N LYS A 72 5.54 41.78 2.95
CA LYS A 72 6.26 42.92 2.37
C LYS A 72 5.34 43.97 1.74
N SER A 73 4.08 43.64 1.47
CA SER A 73 3.14 44.59 0.87
C SER A 73 2.85 45.77 1.83
N PRO A 74 3.00 47.03 1.37
CA PRO A 74 2.77 48.21 2.20
C PRO A 74 1.29 48.42 2.55
N GLU A 75 0.37 47.77 1.84
CA GLU A 75 -1.08 47.89 2.02
C GLU A 75 -1.64 46.96 3.12
N VAL A 76 -0.82 46.03 3.62
CA VAL A 76 -1.24 45.03 4.61
C VAL A 76 -1.11 45.60 6.02
N VAL A 77 -2.25 45.76 6.71
CA VAL A 77 -2.32 46.15 8.12
C VAL A 77 -1.68 45.10 9.05
N SER A 78 -1.08 45.52 10.18
CA SER A 78 -0.29 44.63 11.04
C SER A 78 -1.06 43.38 11.51
N GLY A 79 -2.34 43.53 11.88
CA GLY A 79 -3.17 42.41 12.34
C GLY A 79 -3.54 41.37 11.26
N ALA A 80 -3.29 41.67 9.97
CA ALA A 80 -3.38 40.68 8.90
C ALA A 80 -2.05 39.90 8.74
N LYS A 81 -0.91 40.53 9.05
CA LYS A 81 0.41 39.86 9.06
C LYS A 81 0.50 38.80 10.16
N ASP A 82 -0.14 39.04 11.29
CA ASP A 82 -0.21 38.09 12.41
C ASP A 82 -0.94 36.78 12.06
N LYS A 83 -1.70 36.75 10.97
CA LYS A 83 -2.41 35.57 10.44
C LYS A 83 -1.67 34.86 9.31
N MET A 84 -0.51 35.36 8.88
CA MET A 84 0.27 34.80 7.77
C MET A 84 1.65 34.39 8.28
N LEU A 85 1.75 33.14 8.73
CA LEU A 85 2.96 32.57 9.31
C LEU A 85 3.66 31.65 8.30
N GLN A 86 4.99 31.62 8.33
CA GLN A 86 5.76 30.66 7.54
C GLN A 86 5.55 29.24 8.08
N MET A 87 5.84 28.26 7.24
CA MET A 87 5.58 26.85 7.49
C MET A 87 6.83 25.99 7.34
N GLU A 88 6.96 24.99 8.20
CA GLU A 88 7.97 23.94 8.13
C GLU A 88 7.36 22.53 8.06
N ILE A 89 8.17 21.57 7.63
CA ILE A 89 7.79 20.16 7.56
C ILE A 89 8.58 19.38 8.62
N LEU A 90 7.85 18.71 9.49
CA LEU A 90 8.37 17.73 10.43
C LEU A 90 8.15 16.33 9.88
N ILE A 91 9.21 15.51 9.86
CA ILE A 91 9.14 14.15 9.31
C ILE A 91 8.69 13.15 10.39
N ASN A 92 7.61 12.42 10.12
CA ASN A 92 7.24 11.22 10.86
C ASN A 92 7.86 10.00 10.20
N THR A 93 8.95 9.49 10.78
CA THR A 93 9.69 8.33 10.22
C THR A 93 8.87 7.04 10.23
N SER A 94 7.81 6.95 11.05
CA SER A 94 6.87 5.83 11.06
C SER A 94 5.71 5.99 10.06
N GLY A 95 5.79 6.95 9.15
CA GLY A 95 4.77 7.15 8.12
C GLY A 95 3.44 7.64 8.70
N TYR A 96 2.38 6.86 8.52
CA TYR A 96 1.03 7.18 9.02
C TYR A 96 0.76 6.68 10.45
N ASP A 97 1.73 6.03 11.09
CA ASP A 97 1.60 5.56 12.47
C ASP A 97 1.32 6.71 13.46
N GLY A 98 0.23 6.58 14.23
CA GLY A 98 -0.23 7.57 15.20
C GLY A 98 0.43 7.50 16.59
N SER A 99 1.41 6.62 16.81
CA SER A 99 2.05 6.39 18.12
C SER A 99 2.83 7.61 18.59
N LYS A 100 3.59 8.27 17.71
CA LYS A 100 4.28 9.53 18.03
C LYS A 100 3.26 10.59 18.46
N ILE A 101 2.16 10.69 17.72
CA ILE A 101 1.12 11.68 17.99
C ILE A 101 0.49 11.47 19.35
N SER A 102 0.16 10.21 19.64
CA SER A 102 -0.35 9.80 20.94
C SER A 102 0.64 10.08 22.08
N ALA A 103 1.93 9.84 21.88
CA ALA A 103 2.97 10.11 22.87
C ALA A 103 3.11 11.61 23.17
N ASP A 104 3.17 12.44 22.13
CA ASP A 104 3.28 13.91 22.26
C ASP A 104 2.05 14.50 22.99
N LEU A 105 0.84 14.03 22.65
CA LEU A 105 -0.41 14.44 23.32
C LEU A 105 -0.45 14.03 24.80
N ASN A 106 -0.02 12.80 25.12
CA ASN A 106 0.05 12.34 26.52
C ASN A 106 1.05 13.16 27.35
N ALA A 107 2.18 13.54 26.74
CA ALA A 107 3.23 14.33 27.36
C ALA A 107 2.89 15.83 27.47
N ARG A 108 1.84 16.31 26.79
CA ARG A 108 1.55 17.75 26.60
C ARG A 108 2.76 18.51 26.05
N ASN A 109 3.35 17.98 24.99
CA ASN A 109 4.55 18.54 24.38
C ASN A 109 4.25 19.91 23.71
N ALA A 110 4.35 20.99 24.49
CA ALA A 110 4.05 22.36 24.03
C ALA A 110 5.18 22.98 23.18
N SER A 111 6.42 22.50 23.32
CA SER A 111 7.61 23.09 22.67
C SER A 111 7.98 22.45 21.32
N SER A 112 7.35 21.33 20.96
CA SER A 112 7.62 20.61 19.71
C SER A 112 6.34 19.99 19.14
N GLY A 113 5.22 20.68 19.35
CA GLY A 113 3.93 20.31 18.80
C GLY A 113 3.86 20.60 17.30
N TYR A 114 2.73 20.23 16.69
CA TYR A 114 2.48 20.40 15.27
C TYR A 114 1.05 20.90 15.08
N ASN A 115 0.88 21.78 14.10
CA ASN A 115 -0.38 22.46 13.79
C ASN A 115 -1.26 21.62 12.87
N ILE A 116 -0.63 20.93 11.93
CA ILE A 116 -1.29 20.13 10.91
C ILE A 116 -0.62 18.76 10.85
N VAL A 117 -1.43 17.71 10.84
CA VAL A 117 -0.95 16.34 10.59
C VAL A 117 -1.46 15.89 9.22
N ILE A 118 -0.56 15.46 8.34
CA ILE A 118 -0.93 14.75 7.11
C ILE A 118 -1.09 13.27 7.44
N ASN A 119 -2.33 12.81 7.59
CA ASN A 119 -2.65 11.43 7.91
C ASN A 119 -4.08 11.05 7.48
N TYR A 120 -4.47 9.79 7.68
CA TYR A 120 -5.86 9.35 7.52
C TYR A 120 -6.77 10.01 8.57
N PRO A 121 -8.06 10.20 8.28
CA PRO A 121 -9.01 10.84 9.21
C PRO A 121 -9.09 10.18 10.60
N ALA A 122 -8.73 8.89 10.71
CA ALA A 122 -8.70 8.16 11.98
C ALA A 122 -7.86 8.86 13.06
N ILE A 123 -6.80 9.59 12.70
CA ILE A 123 -5.97 10.27 13.71
C ILE A 123 -6.73 11.40 14.43
N ALA A 124 -7.76 11.99 13.80
CA ALA A 124 -8.61 13.00 14.44
C ALA A 124 -9.33 12.43 15.67
N SER A 125 -9.75 11.16 15.60
CA SER A 125 -10.36 10.45 16.74
C SER A 125 -9.40 10.23 17.92
N THR A 126 -8.08 10.21 17.66
CA THR A 126 -7.05 10.20 18.72
C THR A 126 -6.90 11.60 19.32
N ILE A 127 -6.81 12.63 18.47
CA ILE A 127 -6.58 14.03 18.88
C ILE A 127 -7.75 14.56 19.74
N VAL A 128 -8.99 14.26 19.36
CA VAL A 128 -10.19 14.74 20.09
C VAL A 128 -10.27 14.20 21.52
N GLN A 129 -9.68 13.03 21.81
CA GLN A 129 -9.61 12.49 23.18
C GLN A 129 -8.86 13.41 24.16
N TYR A 130 -8.01 14.31 23.64
CA TYR A 130 -7.26 15.31 24.40
C TYR A 130 -7.82 16.73 24.23
N ARG A 131 -8.96 16.89 23.52
CA ARG A 131 -9.56 18.18 23.16
C ARG A 131 -8.62 19.11 22.38
N MET A 132 -7.75 18.51 21.58
CA MET A 132 -6.73 19.21 20.78
C MET A 132 -7.11 19.34 19.29
N THR A 133 -8.32 18.98 18.89
CA THR A 133 -8.78 19.19 17.51
C THR A 133 -9.07 20.66 17.25
N LEU A 134 -8.75 21.12 16.04
CA LEU A 134 -9.13 22.43 15.55
C LEU A 134 -10.19 22.27 14.45
N ALA A 135 -11.37 22.86 14.64
CA ALA A 135 -12.44 22.81 13.66
C ALA A 135 -12.26 23.91 12.60
N ILE A 136 -12.42 23.55 11.33
CA ILE A 136 -12.52 24.48 10.21
C ILE A 136 -13.91 25.11 10.24
N PRO A 137 -14.04 26.45 10.26
CA PRO A 137 -15.35 27.11 10.15
C PRO A 137 -16.06 26.73 8.84
N ASP A 138 -17.39 26.59 8.87
CA ASP A 138 -18.17 26.16 7.70
C ASP A 138 -17.93 27.03 6.47
N GLU A 139 -17.81 28.35 6.63
CA GLU A 139 -17.48 29.27 5.53
C GLU A 139 -16.17 28.88 4.84
N VAL A 140 -15.12 28.59 5.62
CA VAL A 140 -13.81 28.18 5.10
C VAL A 140 -13.90 26.80 4.48
N TYR A 141 -14.54 25.83 5.16
CA TYR A 141 -14.68 24.46 4.67
C TYR A 141 -15.44 24.39 3.34
N ASN A 142 -16.54 25.13 3.22
CA ASN A 142 -17.32 25.23 1.97
C ASN A 142 -16.51 25.88 0.85
N SER A 143 -15.66 26.86 1.17
CA SER A 143 -14.79 27.51 0.18
C SER A 143 -13.71 26.59 -0.41
N LEU A 144 -13.40 25.45 0.24
CA LEU A 144 -12.44 24.47 -0.27
C LEU A 144 -12.92 23.77 -1.55
N GLY A 145 -14.24 23.83 -1.84
CA GLY A 145 -14.82 23.26 -3.05
C GLY A 145 -14.59 21.75 -3.18
N LEU A 146 -14.66 21.03 -2.05
CA LEU A 146 -14.59 19.57 -2.02
C LEU A 146 -15.78 18.98 -2.79
N ALA A 147 -15.55 17.92 -3.56
CA ALA A 147 -16.64 17.18 -4.17
C ALA A 147 -17.44 16.42 -3.10
N ASP A 148 -18.75 16.26 -3.31
CA ASP A 148 -19.68 15.70 -2.33
C ASP A 148 -19.24 14.32 -1.82
N ALA A 149 -18.68 13.48 -2.70
CA ALA A 149 -18.13 12.16 -2.36
C ALA A 149 -17.01 12.19 -1.28
N PHE A 150 -16.43 13.35 -1.00
CA PHE A 150 -15.35 13.55 -0.01
C PHE A 150 -15.70 14.56 1.09
N ALA A 151 -16.72 15.40 0.87
CA ALA A 151 -17.11 16.47 1.79
C ALA A 151 -17.60 15.96 3.17
N HIS A 152 -18.12 14.73 3.21
CA HIS A 152 -18.73 14.11 4.39
C HIS A 152 -17.77 13.27 5.25
N SER A 153 -16.48 13.21 4.93
CA SER A 153 -15.49 12.41 5.69
C SER A 153 -15.45 12.69 7.19
N ASN A 154 -15.80 13.91 7.63
CA ASN A 154 -15.84 14.28 9.04
C ASN A 154 -16.99 13.62 9.84
N GLU A 155 -18.08 13.19 9.18
CA GLU A 155 -19.28 12.62 9.83
C GLU A 155 -19.09 11.17 10.30
N ARG A 156 -18.02 10.53 9.82
CA ARG A 156 -17.64 9.15 10.16
C ARG A 156 -16.49 9.09 11.18
N ILE A 157 -16.00 10.24 11.66
CA ILE A 157 -14.95 10.30 12.69
C ILE A 157 -15.56 9.96 14.05
N ALA A 158 -14.99 8.97 14.72
CA ALA A 158 -15.39 8.58 16.06
C ALA A 158 -15.19 9.74 17.07
N LEU A 159 -16.14 9.89 18.00
CA LEU A 159 -16.27 11.01 18.94
C LEU A 159 -16.67 12.36 18.33
N ASN A 160 -17.02 12.42 17.03
CA ASN A 160 -17.48 13.64 16.36
C ASN A 160 -19.01 13.77 16.29
N ASP A 161 -19.69 13.73 17.43
CA ASP A 161 -21.17 13.73 17.47
C ASP A 161 -21.80 15.01 16.89
N LYS A 162 -21.00 16.07 16.73
CA LYS A 162 -21.41 17.37 16.18
C LYS A 162 -21.03 17.57 14.72
N ASN A 163 -20.40 16.59 14.06
CA ASN A 163 -19.91 16.68 12.69
C ASN A 163 -18.98 17.89 12.42
N GLU A 164 -18.20 18.28 13.44
CA GLU A 164 -17.21 19.36 13.33
C GLU A 164 -16.16 19.02 12.25
N LYS A 165 -15.73 20.02 11.48
CA LYS A 165 -14.81 19.83 10.36
C LYS A 165 -13.35 19.83 10.84
N TRP A 166 -12.90 18.74 11.45
CA TRP A 166 -11.51 18.60 11.93
C TRP A 166 -10.51 18.21 10.83
N VAL A 167 -11.02 17.75 9.70
CA VAL A 167 -10.23 17.14 8.63
C VAL A 167 -10.58 17.77 7.28
N ALA A 168 -9.56 18.10 6.47
CA ALA A 168 -9.70 18.50 5.07
C ALA A 168 -9.04 17.46 4.14
N PRO A 169 -9.81 16.72 3.32
CA PRO A 169 -9.30 15.82 2.28
C PRO A 169 -8.24 16.47 1.37
N ILE A 170 -7.01 15.95 1.31
CA ILE A 170 -5.96 16.52 0.41
C ILE A 170 -5.74 15.69 -0.85
N SER A 171 -5.77 14.36 -0.73
CA SER A 171 -5.33 13.45 -1.78
C SER A 171 -6.14 12.19 -1.76
N ARG A 172 -6.57 11.72 -2.94
CA ARG A 172 -7.36 10.52 -3.07
C ARG A 172 -6.71 9.53 -4.05
N SER A 173 -6.66 8.27 -3.64
CA SER A 173 -6.31 7.10 -4.44
C SER A 173 -7.35 6.02 -4.17
N THR A 174 -7.43 5.04 -5.07
CA THR A 174 -8.24 3.85 -4.89
C THR A 174 -7.36 2.61 -5.05
N GLU A 175 -7.96 1.44 -5.20
CA GLU A 175 -7.27 0.22 -5.58
C GLU A 175 -7.47 -0.11 -7.06
N MET A 176 -6.48 -0.77 -7.65
CA MET A 176 -6.53 -1.30 -9.01
C MET A 176 -6.10 -2.75 -9.01
N MET A 177 -6.58 -3.50 -10.01
CA MET A 177 -5.96 -4.74 -10.43
C MET A 177 -4.83 -4.41 -11.40
N ALA A 178 -3.61 -4.78 -11.05
CA ALA A 178 -2.51 -4.90 -12.00
C ALA A 178 -2.44 -6.34 -12.51
N LEU A 179 -2.46 -6.52 -13.83
CA LEU A 179 -2.58 -7.81 -14.48
C LEU A 179 -1.33 -8.13 -15.29
N ASN A 180 -0.85 -9.36 -15.16
CA ASN A 180 0.15 -9.94 -16.04
C ASN A 180 -0.57 -10.53 -17.25
N GLN A 181 -0.62 -9.78 -18.37
CA GLN A 181 -1.44 -10.17 -19.53
C GLN A 181 -1.02 -11.53 -20.11
N ILE A 182 0.28 -11.83 -20.09
CA ILE A 182 0.83 -13.08 -20.60
C ILE A 182 0.39 -14.27 -19.73
N LEU A 183 0.53 -14.15 -18.41
CA LEU A 183 0.19 -15.23 -17.49
C LEU A 183 -1.33 -15.44 -17.39
N LEU A 184 -2.11 -14.36 -17.34
CA LEU A 184 -3.56 -14.46 -17.36
C LEU A 184 -4.05 -15.05 -18.70
N GLY A 185 -3.44 -14.62 -19.81
CA GLY A 185 -3.68 -15.18 -21.14
C GLY A 185 -3.42 -16.67 -21.24
N LYS A 186 -2.33 -17.15 -20.62
CA LYS A 186 -2.01 -18.60 -20.50
C LYS A 186 -3.14 -19.35 -19.81
N PHE A 187 -3.60 -18.89 -18.65
CA PHE A 187 -4.68 -19.57 -17.92
C PHE A 187 -6.00 -19.57 -18.67
N LEU A 188 -6.37 -18.44 -19.28
CA LEU A 188 -7.57 -18.32 -20.10
C LEU A 188 -7.50 -19.23 -21.35
N HIS A 189 -6.33 -19.28 -22.00
CA HIS A 189 -6.11 -20.15 -23.15
C HIS A 189 -6.28 -21.63 -22.77
N GLU A 190 -5.59 -22.08 -21.70
CA GLU A 190 -5.60 -23.48 -21.29
C GLU A 190 -6.97 -23.92 -20.74
N ILE A 191 -7.66 -23.08 -19.95
CA ILE A 191 -8.97 -23.47 -19.41
C ILE A 191 -9.99 -23.66 -20.55
N MET A 192 -9.86 -22.92 -21.64
CA MET A 192 -10.71 -23.08 -22.82
C MET A 192 -10.31 -24.30 -23.66
N THR A 193 -9.02 -24.47 -23.97
CA THR A 193 -8.55 -25.50 -24.91
C THR A 193 -8.39 -26.89 -24.27
N GLU A 194 -7.98 -26.97 -23.00
CA GLU A 194 -7.74 -28.25 -22.30
C GLU A 194 -8.93 -28.69 -21.43
N TYR A 195 -9.71 -27.73 -20.91
CA TYR A 195 -10.79 -28.01 -19.94
C TYR A 195 -12.20 -27.72 -20.47
N GLY A 196 -12.33 -27.05 -21.63
CA GLY A 196 -13.61 -26.86 -22.31
C GLY A 196 -14.47 -25.74 -21.71
N ALA A 197 -13.87 -24.74 -21.06
CA ALA A 197 -14.58 -23.52 -20.71
C ALA A 197 -15.10 -22.81 -21.98
N THR A 198 -16.27 -22.19 -21.88
CA THR A 198 -16.89 -21.45 -22.99
C THR A 198 -17.25 -20.04 -22.57
N TYR A 199 -17.39 -19.15 -23.54
CA TYR A 199 -17.94 -17.83 -23.30
C TYR A 199 -19.39 -17.90 -22.83
N GLU A 200 -19.79 -16.85 -22.11
CA GLU A 200 -21.19 -16.54 -21.83
C GLU A 200 -21.82 -15.92 -23.07
N GLU A 201 -22.99 -16.40 -23.46
CA GLU A 201 -23.67 -15.95 -24.67
C GLU A 201 -24.10 -14.48 -24.53
N SER A 202 -23.91 -13.69 -25.59
CA SER A 202 -24.30 -12.27 -25.67
C SER A 202 -23.63 -11.33 -24.65
N LYS A 203 -22.53 -11.76 -24.00
CA LYS A 203 -21.72 -10.92 -23.11
C LYS A 203 -20.37 -10.55 -23.76
N PRO A 204 -19.81 -9.37 -23.46
CA PRO A 204 -18.50 -8.98 -24.00
C PRO A 204 -17.37 -9.88 -23.47
N HIS A 205 -16.38 -10.14 -24.31
CA HIS A 205 -15.18 -10.94 -24.00
C HIS A 205 -13.90 -10.33 -24.61
N VAL A 206 -13.89 -8.99 -24.76
CA VAL A 206 -12.80 -8.24 -25.41
C VAL A 206 -11.52 -8.29 -24.59
N LEU A 207 -11.62 -8.19 -23.25
CA LEU A 207 -10.45 -8.28 -22.37
C LEU A 207 -9.90 -9.71 -22.36
N ILE A 208 -10.79 -10.71 -22.28
CA ILE A 208 -10.38 -12.12 -22.32
C ILE A 208 -9.64 -12.44 -23.61
N ASP A 209 -10.17 -12.05 -24.77
CA ASP A 209 -9.53 -12.27 -26.07
C ASP A 209 -8.19 -11.52 -26.18
N LYS A 210 -8.11 -10.28 -25.67
CA LYS A 210 -6.86 -9.50 -25.59
C LYS A 210 -5.77 -10.28 -24.85
N TYR A 211 -6.09 -10.84 -23.68
CA TYR A 211 -5.11 -11.56 -22.86
C TYR A 211 -4.71 -12.90 -23.50
N ILE A 212 -5.66 -13.69 -24.02
CA ILE A 212 -5.35 -14.92 -24.77
C ILE A 212 -4.43 -14.61 -25.96
N LYS A 213 -4.72 -13.52 -26.69
CA LYS A 213 -3.90 -13.08 -27.81
C LYS A 213 -2.48 -12.69 -27.37
N ALA A 214 -2.32 -11.97 -26.26
CA ALA A 214 -1.02 -11.60 -25.73
C ALA A 214 -0.13 -12.83 -25.45
N TYR A 215 -0.68 -13.86 -24.82
CA TYR A 215 0.03 -15.13 -24.60
C TYR A 215 0.35 -15.86 -25.90
N THR A 216 -0.66 -16.07 -26.76
CA THR A 216 -0.49 -16.88 -27.98
C THR A 216 0.44 -16.23 -29.00
N ASP A 217 0.45 -14.90 -29.11
CA ASP A 217 1.40 -14.20 -29.99
C ASP A 217 2.82 -14.23 -29.44
N SER A 218 3.01 -14.06 -28.13
CA SER A 218 4.32 -14.23 -27.48
C SER A 218 4.85 -15.67 -27.65
N LYS A 219 3.97 -16.67 -27.73
CA LYS A 219 4.33 -18.08 -27.98
C LYS A 219 4.70 -18.36 -29.45
N LYS A 220 4.08 -17.70 -30.42
CA LYS A 220 4.34 -17.94 -31.87
C LYS A 220 5.77 -17.59 -32.30
N VAL A 221 6.37 -16.60 -31.64
CA VAL A 221 7.72 -16.13 -31.95
C VAL A 221 8.80 -16.80 -31.10
N SER A 222 8.42 -17.71 -30.20
CA SER A 222 9.40 -18.43 -29.37
C SER A 222 10.10 -19.53 -30.15
N SER A 223 11.42 -19.62 -29.99
CA SER A 223 12.25 -20.76 -30.42
C SER A 223 13.16 -21.18 -29.26
N ASP A 224 13.80 -22.35 -29.36
CA ASP A 224 14.75 -22.83 -28.34
C ASP A 224 15.89 -21.83 -28.07
N ASP A 225 16.23 -21.00 -29.06
CA ASP A 225 17.27 -19.96 -28.99
C ASP A 225 16.74 -18.55 -28.64
N THR A 226 15.41 -18.35 -28.60
CA THR A 226 14.78 -17.04 -28.34
C THR A 226 13.71 -17.18 -27.26
N PRO A 227 14.08 -17.08 -25.97
CA PRO A 227 13.11 -17.10 -24.88
C PRO A 227 12.17 -15.90 -25.01
N THR A 228 10.88 -16.14 -24.77
CA THR A 228 9.83 -15.11 -24.73
C THR A 228 9.14 -15.09 -23.37
N ASP A 229 8.36 -14.04 -23.09
CA ASP A 229 7.61 -13.92 -21.83
C ASP A 229 6.67 -15.11 -21.62
N ALA A 230 6.06 -15.63 -22.71
CA ALA A 230 5.25 -16.84 -22.67
C ALA A 230 6.06 -18.08 -22.26
N THR A 231 7.28 -18.26 -22.79
CA THR A 231 8.13 -19.39 -22.40
C THR A 231 8.58 -19.31 -20.94
N GLN A 232 8.84 -18.10 -20.44
CA GLN A 232 9.19 -17.92 -19.04
C GLN A 232 7.99 -18.19 -18.12
N ALA A 233 6.80 -17.65 -18.46
CA ALA A 233 5.58 -17.93 -17.71
C ALA A 233 5.27 -19.43 -17.68
N ASP A 234 5.45 -20.13 -18.81
CA ASP A 234 5.32 -21.59 -18.88
C ASP A 234 6.32 -22.29 -17.96
N LYS A 235 7.60 -21.88 -17.98
CA LYS A 235 8.66 -22.46 -17.14
C LYS A 235 8.35 -22.31 -15.65
N ILE A 236 7.92 -21.12 -15.21
CA ILE A 236 7.62 -20.83 -13.80
C ILE A 236 6.42 -21.64 -13.30
N TRP A 237 5.39 -21.80 -14.13
CA TRP A 237 4.15 -22.46 -13.72
C TRP A 237 4.11 -23.96 -14.01
N ALA A 238 4.99 -24.49 -14.87
CA ALA A 238 5.04 -25.91 -15.20
C ALA A 238 5.14 -26.84 -13.97
N PRO A 239 6.00 -26.58 -12.96
CA PRO A 239 6.05 -27.39 -11.74
C PRO A 239 4.73 -27.42 -10.95
N SER A 240 3.90 -26.39 -11.12
CA SER A 240 2.61 -26.28 -10.43
C SER A 240 1.49 -27.02 -11.18
N LYS A 241 1.65 -27.34 -12.47
CA LYS A 241 0.58 -27.88 -13.32
C LYS A 241 0.11 -29.24 -12.81
N THR A 242 -1.22 -29.42 -12.77
CA THR A 242 -1.84 -30.62 -12.21
C THR A 242 -1.59 -31.84 -13.08
N THR A 243 -1.14 -32.92 -12.45
CA THR A 243 -0.97 -34.24 -13.09
C THR A 243 -2.06 -35.23 -12.65
N ASN A 244 -2.91 -34.84 -11.69
CA ASN A 244 -3.96 -35.70 -11.13
C ASN A 244 -5.23 -35.66 -12.01
N GLU A 245 -5.57 -36.78 -12.63
CA GLU A 245 -6.71 -36.86 -13.55
C GLU A 245 -8.07 -36.62 -12.87
N GLY A 246 -8.21 -36.98 -11.59
CA GLY A 246 -9.41 -36.69 -10.80
C GLY A 246 -9.62 -35.18 -10.61
N VAL A 247 -8.54 -34.45 -10.36
CA VAL A 247 -8.57 -32.97 -10.29
C VAL A 247 -8.91 -32.39 -11.66
N LYS A 248 -8.31 -32.89 -12.74
CA LYS A 248 -8.62 -32.41 -14.10
C LYS A 248 -10.08 -32.61 -14.47
N ASN A 249 -10.64 -33.79 -14.22
CA ASN A 249 -12.04 -34.07 -14.46
C ASN A 249 -12.94 -33.17 -13.62
N LYS A 250 -12.57 -32.90 -12.37
CA LYS A 250 -13.32 -31.96 -11.53
C LYS A 250 -13.30 -30.54 -12.09
N VAL A 251 -12.17 -30.06 -12.61
CA VAL A 251 -12.11 -28.76 -13.30
C VAL A 251 -13.01 -28.77 -14.54
N LYS A 252 -12.98 -29.82 -15.37
CA LYS A 252 -13.87 -29.97 -16.55
C LYS A 252 -15.36 -29.95 -16.19
N GLU A 253 -15.73 -30.47 -15.02
CA GLU A 253 -17.11 -30.36 -14.50
C GLU A 253 -17.43 -28.93 -14.05
N ASP A 254 -16.54 -28.33 -13.26
CA ASP A 254 -16.77 -27.02 -12.67
C ASP A 254 -16.86 -25.91 -13.75
N VAL A 255 -16.06 -25.99 -14.82
CA VAL A 255 -16.12 -25.01 -15.94
C VAL A 255 -17.42 -25.11 -16.76
N LYS A 256 -18.17 -26.21 -16.69
CA LYS A 256 -19.50 -26.27 -17.34
C LYS A 256 -20.50 -25.33 -16.65
N GLN A 257 -20.29 -25.07 -15.36
CA GLN A 257 -21.12 -24.19 -14.53
C GLN A 257 -20.60 -22.75 -14.46
N PHE A 258 -19.46 -22.46 -15.10
CA PHE A 258 -18.82 -21.15 -15.06
C PHE A 258 -18.49 -20.68 -16.48
N LYS A 259 -19.20 -19.66 -16.96
CA LYS A 259 -19.02 -19.11 -18.30
C LYS A 259 -18.11 -17.88 -18.27
N LEU A 260 -17.33 -17.70 -19.33
CA LEU A 260 -16.35 -16.62 -19.44
C LEU A 260 -16.96 -15.35 -20.06
N SER A 261 -16.80 -14.21 -19.40
CA SER A 261 -17.12 -12.88 -19.92
C SER A 261 -16.27 -11.82 -19.21
N ASP A 262 -16.16 -10.63 -19.80
CA ASP A 262 -15.40 -9.50 -19.21
C ASP A 262 -16.00 -9.05 -17.87
N GLU A 263 -17.28 -9.34 -17.61
CA GLU A 263 -17.96 -9.01 -16.35
C GLU A 263 -17.35 -9.71 -15.12
N ILE A 264 -16.61 -10.81 -15.31
CA ILE A 264 -15.89 -11.50 -14.23
C ILE A 264 -14.93 -10.56 -13.50
N PHE A 265 -14.34 -9.58 -14.19
CA PHE A 265 -13.43 -8.60 -13.60
C PHE A 265 -14.14 -7.52 -12.76
N SER A 266 -15.47 -7.46 -12.80
CA SER A 266 -16.28 -6.41 -12.15
C SER A 266 -16.85 -6.79 -10.78
N ASN A 267 -16.86 -8.08 -10.41
CA ASN A 267 -17.32 -8.53 -9.09
C ASN A 267 -16.38 -9.56 -8.44
N TYR A 268 -16.27 -9.48 -7.11
CA TYR A 268 -15.32 -10.30 -6.35
C TYR A 268 -15.61 -11.79 -6.47
N LYS A 269 -16.88 -12.19 -6.38
CA LYS A 269 -17.28 -13.60 -6.39
C LYS A 269 -16.84 -14.32 -7.66
N GLN A 270 -17.14 -13.77 -8.84
CA GLN A 270 -16.76 -14.41 -10.11
C GLN A 270 -15.26 -14.38 -10.34
N LEU A 271 -14.57 -13.27 -10.01
CA LEU A 271 -13.12 -13.19 -10.14
C LEU A 271 -12.40 -14.24 -9.29
N ILE A 272 -12.87 -14.44 -8.05
CA ILE A 272 -12.33 -15.43 -7.12
C ILE A 272 -12.65 -16.84 -7.61
N GLN A 273 -13.86 -17.10 -8.13
CA GLN A 273 -14.22 -18.38 -8.73
C GLN A 273 -13.33 -18.74 -9.94
N LEU A 274 -13.07 -17.77 -10.83
CA LEU A 274 -12.13 -17.96 -11.93
C LEU A 274 -10.71 -18.25 -11.41
N SER A 275 -10.27 -17.50 -10.38
CA SER A 275 -8.96 -17.71 -9.76
C SER A 275 -8.82 -19.10 -9.13
N ILE A 276 -9.89 -19.62 -8.52
CA ILE A 276 -9.95 -20.99 -7.98
C ILE A 276 -9.81 -22.02 -9.11
N LEU A 277 -10.50 -21.82 -10.24
CA LEU A 277 -10.40 -22.72 -11.39
C LEU A 277 -8.96 -22.76 -11.93
N PHE A 278 -8.32 -21.61 -12.09
CA PHE A 278 -6.92 -21.51 -12.50
C PHE A 278 -6.00 -22.21 -11.49
N LYS A 279 -6.20 -21.98 -10.20
CA LYS A 279 -5.37 -22.62 -9.17
C LYS A 279 -5.54 -24.13 -9.14
N LYS A 280 -6.73 -24.67 -9.43
CA LYS A 280 -6.95 -26.11 -9.56
C LYS A 280 -6.17 -26.73 -10.73
N MET A 281 -6.04 -26.00 -11.86
CA MET A 281 -5.16 -26.43 -12.97
C MET A 281 -3.68 -26.44 -12.56
N TYR A 282 -3.31 -25.66 -11.53
CA TYR A 282 -1.94 -25.42 -11.07
C TYR A 282 -1.76 -25.64 -9.56
N ASN A 283 -2.17 -26.82 -9.08
CA ASN A 283 -2.29 -27.14 -7.65
C ASN A 283 -1.09 -27.86 -7.02
N ASN A 284 -0.03 -28.17 -7.78
CA ASN A 284 1.11 -28.95 -7.28
C ASN A 284 2.16 -28.11 -6.52
N SER A 285 2.04 -26.77 -6.51
CA SER A 285 2.92 -25.87 -5.75
C SER A 285 2.13 -24.84 -4.95
N ASN A 286 2.67 -24.44 -3.80
CA ASN A 286 2.18 -23.35 -2.96
C ASN A 286 2.92 -22.02 -3.18
N GLN A 287 3.88 -21.97 -4.12
CA GLN A 287 4.69 -20.79 -4.39
C GLN A 287 4.09 -19.86 -5.45
N THR A 288 3.04 -20.31 -6.12
CA THR A 288 2.34 -19.56 -7.17
C THR A 288 0.91 -19.27 -6.76
N TYR A 289 0.45 -18.06 -7.03
CA TYR A 289 -0.90 -17.60 -6.68
C TYR A 289 -1.54 -16.97 -7.92
N VAL A 290 -2.86 -16.90 -7.94
CA VAL A 290 -3.57 -16.31 -9.09
C VAL A 290 -3.92 -14.87 -8.79
N LEU A 291 -4.50 -14.64 -7.62
CA LEU A 291 -4.97 -13.33 -7.16
C LEU A 291 -4.23 -12.92 -5.88
N GLY A 292 -3.73 -11.68 -5.82
CA GLY A 292 -3.08 -11.12 -4.65
C GLY A 292 -3.90 -9.98 -4.09
N LEU A 293 -4.04 -9.96 -2.76
CA LEU A 293 -4.69 -8.87 -2.03
C LEU A 293 -3.65 -8.15 -1.18
N ASP A 294 -3.21 -6.95 -1.56
CA ASP A 294 -2.29 -6.15 -0.74
C ASP A 294 -2.94 -5.74 0.59
N SER A 295 -4.27 -5.66 0.61
CA SER A 295 -5.05 -5.25 1.78
C SER A 295 -6.34 -6.05 1.88
N PHE A 296 -6.31 -7.12 2.68
CA PHE A 296 -7.51 -7.88 3.05
C PHE A 296 -8.63 -7.00 3.65
N PRO A 297 -8.34 -6.03 4.54
CA PRO A 297 -9.39 -5.15 5.09
C PRO A 297 -10.10 -4.32 4.02
N ASN A 298 -9.40 -3.87 2.98
CA ASN A 298 -10.04 -3.09 1.92
C ASN A 298 -11.01 -3.96 1.12
N ALA A 299 -10.61 -5.18 0.77
CA ALA A 299 -11.51 -6.12 0.09
C ALA A 299 -12.76 -6.41 0.94
N VAL A 300 -12.61 -6.62 2.26
CA VAL A 300 -13.74 -6.78 3.18
C VAL A 300 -14.65 -5.54 3.15
N ASN A 301 -14.09 -4.34 3.32
CA ASN A 301 -14.87 -3.10 3.36
C ASN A 301 -15.56 -2.81 2.02
N SER A 302 -14.91 -3.08 0.89
CA SER A 302 -15.51 -2.95 -0.45
C SER A 302 -16.68 -3.90 -0.66
N ILE A 303 -16.51 -5.18 -0.28
CA ILE A 303 -17.57 -6.19 -0.39
C ILE A 303 -18.75 -5.82 0.52
N VAL A 304 -18.50 -5.47 1.79
CA VAL A 304 -19.56 -5.02 2.71
C VAL A 304 -20.26 -3.77 2.16
N GLY A 305 -19.52 -2.77 1.71
CA GLY A 305 -20.09 -1.55 1.15
C GLY A 305 -21.01 -1.84 -0.02
N SER A 306 -20.62 -2.79 -0.88
CA SER A 306 -21.42 -3.20 -2.04
C SER A 306 -22.72 -3.88 -1.62
N LEU A 307 -22.63 -4.86 -0.69
CA LEU A 307 -23.78 -5.60 -0.16
C LEU A 307 -24.78 -4.71 0.61
N THR A 308 -24.30 -3.60 1.19
CA THR A 308 -25.09 -2.74 2.09
C THR A 308 -25.49 -1.41 1.46
N ASN A 309 -25.07 -1.15 0.22
CA ASN A 309 -25.18 0.15 -0.46
C ASN A 309 -24.52 1.30 0.33
N ASP A 310 -23.40 0.98 0.98
CA ASP A 310 -22.63 1.83 1.92
C ASP A 310 -23.53 2.50 2.97
N ASN A 311 -24.57 1.80 3.43
CA ASN A 311 -25.44 2.28 4.48
C ASN A 311 -24.78 2.02 5.86
N PRO A 312 -24.40 3.06 6.63
CA PRO A 312 -23.69 2.88 7.90
C PRO A 312 -24.43 2.04 8.95
N GLU A 313 -25.77 2.02 8.91
CA GLU A 313 -26.61 1.23 9.83
C GLU A 313 -26.66 -0.27 9.46
N LYS A 314 -26.22 -0.61 8.26
CA LYS A 314 -26.18 -2.00 7.75
C LYS A 314 -24.77 -2.57 7.68
N HIS A 315 -23.74 -1.76 7.95
CA HIS A 315 -22.34 -2.19 7.97
C HIS A 315 -22.05 -3.14 9.13
N TYR A 316 -20.91 -3.86 9.06
CA TYR A 316 -20.45 -4.72 10.16
C TYR A 316 -19.91 -3.94 11.37
N ILE A 317 -19.54 -2.67 11.17
CA ILE A 317 -19.29 -1.70 12.23
C ILE A 317 -20.42 -0.68 12.14
N SER A 318 -21.31 -0.70 13.11
CA SER A 318 -22.50 0.15 13.16
C SER A 318 -22.31 1.30 14.16
N LYS A 319 -23.00 2.42 13.92
CA LYS A 319 -23.05 3.52 14.90
C LYS A 319 -23.78 3.03 16.15
N ASN A 320 -23.17 3.24 17.31
CA ASN A 320 -23.75 2.99 18.61
C ASN A 320 -23.29 4.08 19.59
N PRO A 321 -24.09 5.14 19.81
CA PRO A 321 -23.73 6.24 20.70
C PRO A 321 -23.45 5.83 22.16
N GLU A 322 -23.93 4.65 22.58
CA GLU A 322 -23.67 4.12 23.92
C GLU A 322 -22.21 3.61 24.08
N GLU A 323 -21.55 3.23 22.98
CA GLU A 323 -20.17 2.75 22.95
C GLU A 323 -19.15 3.90 22.97
N LYS A 324 -19.11 4.64 24.09
CA LYS A 324 -18.26 5.82 24.26
C LYS A 324 -16.75 5.51 24.14
N VAL A 325 -16.34 4.30 24.49
CA VAL A 325 -14.93 3.85 24.48
C VAL A 325 -14.36 3.80 23.06
N THR A 326 -15.18 3.41 22.10
CA THR A 326 -14.85 3.30 20.67
C THR A 326 -15.33 4.52 19.88
N GLY A 327 -15.82 5.54 20.59
CA GLY A 327 -16.25 6.80 20.00
C GLY A 327 -17.55 6.73 19.22
N GLY A 328 -18.51 5.94 19.72
CA GLY A 328 -19.85 5.86 19.16
C GLY A 328 -20.03 4.79 18.10
N TYR A 329 -19.19 3.75 18.09
CA TYR A 329 -19.21 2.66 17.10
C TYR A 329 -19.12 1.27 17.75
N ASP A 330 -19.92 0.33 17.30
CA ASP A 330 -19.88 -1.06 17.77
C ASP A 330 -18.86 -1.89 16.99
N TYR A 331 -17.79 -2.29 17.68
CA TYR A 331 -16.73 -3.16 17.13
C TYR A 331 -16.83 -4.59 17.64
N LYS A 332 -17.95 -5.02 18.26
CA LYS A 332 -18.09 -6.33 18.92
C LYS A 332 -19.11 -7.23 18.24
N LYS A 333 -20.26 -6.69 17.81
CA LYS A 333 -21.37 -7.50 17.28
C LYS A 333 -20.95 -8.41 16.13
N PHE A 334 -20.15 -7.91 15.18
CA PHE A 334 -19.77 -8.65 13.98
C PHE A 334 -18.95 -9.93 14.23
N TRP A 335 -18.34 -10.09 15.41
CA TRP A 335 -17.57 -11.29 15.75
C TRP A 335 -18.05 -11.99 17.02
N ASN A 336 -18.91 -11.35 17.82
CA ASN A 336 -19.38 -11.89 19.10
C ASN A 336 -20.86 -12.31 19.09
N ASP A 337 -21.71 -11.70 18.27
CA ASP A 337 -23.14 -12.01 18.20
C ASP A 337 -23.50 -12.64 16.84
N LYS A 338 -23.59 -13.97 16.81
CA LYS A 338 -23.92 -14.75 15.61
C LYS A 338 -25.29 -14.42 15.01
N ASN A 339 -26.20 -13.82 15.78
CA ASN A 339 -27.55 -13.49 15.33
C ASN A 339 -27.66 -12.06 14.76
N SER A 340 -26.69 -11.21 15.05
CA SER A 340 -26.65 -9.82 14.59
C SER A 340 -26.58 -9.69 13.06
N LYS A 341 -27.03 -8.56 12.53
CA LYS A 341 -26.92 -8.26 11.09
C LYS A 341 -25.46 -8.03 10.71
N GLU A 342 -24.72 -7.39 11.60
CA GLU A 342 -23.29 -7.11 11.51
C GLU A 342 -22.46 -8.39 11.33
N TYR A 343 -22.76 -9.45 12.08
CA TYR A 343 -22.09 -10.75 11.95
C TYR A 343 -22.39 -11.41 10.60
N LYS A 344 -23.65 -11.35 10.16
CA LYS A 344 -24.08 -12.00 8.90
C LYS A 344 -23.42 -11.35 7.69
N VAL A 345 -23.40 -10.01 7.61
CA VAL A 345 -22.77 -9.30 6.50
C VAL A 345 -21.24 -9.45 6.52
N PHE A 346 -20.62 -9.43 7.70
CA PHE A 346 -19.18 -9.68 7.82
C PHE A 346 -18.82 -11.11 7.40
N LYS A 347 -19.62 -12.09 7.82
CA LYS A 347 -19.47 -13.49 7.40
C LYS A 347 -19.56 -13.64 5.89
N GLU A 348 -20.59 -13.05 5.27
CA GLU A 348 -20.77 -13.11 3.82
C GLU A 348 -19.57 -12.52 3.07
N ALA A 349 -19.08 -11.37 3.50
CA ALA A 349 -17.91 -10.74 2.89
C ALA A 349 -16.63 -11.57 3.05
N VAL A 350 -16.38 -12.09 4.25
CA VAL A 350 -15.18 -12.89 4.53
C VAL A 350 -15.25 -14.27 3.86
N ASP A 351 -16.42 -14.90 3.76
CA ASP A 351 -16.57 -16.20 3.08
C ASP A 351 -16.20 -16.12 1.60
N ILE A 352 -16.60 -15.04 0.90
CA ILE A 352 -16.20 -14.80 -0.50
C ILE A 352 -14.67 -14.83 -0.64
N LEU A 353 -13.94 -14.20 0.29
CA LEU A 353 -12.48 -14.16 0.27
C LEU A 353 -11.86 -15.50 0.73
N LEU A 354 -12.44 -16.15 1.75
CA LEU A 354 -11.99 -17.44 2.26
C LEU A 354 -12.11 -18.55 1.22
N ASP A 355 -13.06 -18.46 0.29
CA ASP A 355 -13.19 -19.40 -0.82
C ASP A 355 -11.95 -19.44 -1.72
N GLY A 356 -11.30 -18.30 -1.94
CA GLY A 356 -10.03 -18.24 -2.65
C GLY A 356 -8.84 -18.62 -1.78
N ILE A 357 -8.84 -18.22 -0.51
CA ILE A 357 -7.76 -18.53 0.45
C ILE A 357 -7.66 -20.04 0.68
N LYS A 358 -8.79 -20.73 0.92
CA LYS A 358 -8.83 -22.18 1.22
C LYS A 358 -8.24 -23.03 0.08
N THR A 359 -8.27 -22.53 -1.15
CA THR A 359 -7.75 -23.24 -2.33
C THR A 359 -6.32 -22.85 -2.70
N GLY A 360 -5.72 -21.89 -1.97
CA GLY A 360 -4.44 -21.30 -2.32
C GLY A 360 -4.48 -20.44 -3.59
N ALA A 361 -5.67 -20.04 -4.05
CA ALA A 361 -5.82 -19.17 -5.21
C ALA A 361 -5.49 -17.71 -4.88
N ILE A 362 -5.75 -17.32 -3.63
CA ILE A 362 -5.50 -15.97 -3.12
C ILE A 362 -4.25 -15.94 -2.25
N TRP A 363 -3.34 -15.04 -2.59
CA TRP A 363 -2.27 -14.57 -1.73
C TRP A 363 -2.73 -13.38 -0.90
N VAL A 364 -2.34 -13.33 0.38
CA VAL A 364 -2.71 -12.25 1.31
C VAL A 364 -1.46 -11.46 1.72
N GLY A 365 -1.40 -10.22 1.25
CA GLY A 365 -0.33 -9.25 1.50
C GLY A 365 -0.54 -8.36 2.71
N GLY A 366 0.13 -7.22 2.71
CA GLY A 366 0.10 -6.21 3.76
C GLY A 366 1.35 -6.25 4.67
N ALA A 367 1.50 -5.23 5.52
CA ALA A 367 2.67 -5.04 6.39
C ALA A 367 4.02 -5.03 5.63
N GLY A 368 4.04 -4.40 4.45
CA GLY A 368 5.23 -4.27 3.60
C GLY A 368 5.48 -5.43 2.63
N ALA A 369 4.62 -6.45 2.63
CA ALA A 369 4.57 -7.45 1.56
C ALA A 369 3.51 -7.04 0.53
N TYR A 370 3.91 -6.87 -0.72
CA TYR A 370 3.04 -6.42 -1.83
C TYR A 370 3.02 -7.46 -2.95
N GLY A 371 1.85 -7.74 -3.50
CA GLY A 371 1.64 -8.71 -4.57
C GLY A 371 2.32 -8.29 -5.87
N SER A 372 2.61 -6.98 -6.01
CA SER A 372 3.38 -6.46 -7.13
C SER A 372 4.78 -7.10 -7.24
N THR A 373 5.37 -7.57 -6.13
CA THR A 373 6.63 -8.32 -6.15
C THR A 373 6.49 -9.68 -6.84
N ASP A 374 5.42 -10.43 -6.57
CA ASP A 374 5.19 -11.72 -7.22
C ASP A 374 4.65 -11.54 -8.65
N LEU A 375 3.89 -10.46 -8.90
CA LEU A 375 3.37 -10.09 -10.21
C LEU A 375 4.50 -9.84 -11.21
N THR A 376 5.49 -9.03 -10.82
CA THR A 376 6.62 -8.69 -11.69
C THR A 376 7.53 -9.86 -11.99
N LEU A 377 7.41 -10.97 -11.25
CA LEU A 377 8.17 -12.20 -11.46
C LEU A 377 7.34 -13.31 -12.12
N HIS A 378 6.18 -12.98 -12.70
CA HIS A 378 5.25 -13.94 -13.29
C HIS A 378 4.81 -15.05 -12.32
N LYS A 379 4.80 -14.82 -11.00
CA LYS A 379 4.29 -15.76 -9.98
C LYS A 379 2.86 -15.47 -9.52
N LEU A 380 2.37 -14.30 -9.91
CA LEU A 380 1.03 -13.81 -9.64
C LEU A 380 0.43 -13.30 -10.96
N ALA A 381 -0.82 -13.64 -11.25
CA ALA A 381 -1.49 -13.17 -12.47
C ALA A 381 -2.18 -11.81 -12.26
N ILE A 382 -2.77 -11.60 -11.08
CA ILE A 382 -3.53 -10.40 -10.74
C ILE A 382 -3.13 -9.92 -9.34
N SER A 383 -2.67 -8.68 -9.23
CA SER A 383 -2.38 -8.03 -7.94
C SER A 383 -3.35 -6.89 -7.70
N MET A 384 -4.10 -6.94 -6.60
CA MET A 384 -4.93 -5.83 -6.12
C MET A 384 -4.14 -4.98 -5.14
N GLY A 385 -3.90 -3.73 -5.51
CA GLY A 385 -3.13 -2.78 -4.71
C GLY A 385 -3.49 -1.33 -5.01
N SER A 386 -2.89 -0.40 -4.26
CA SER A 386 -3.19 1.03 -4.39
C SER A 386 -2.79 1.58 -5.76
N THR A 387 -3.61 2.47 -6.34
CA THR A 387 -3.27 3.19 -7.58
C THR A 387 -2.02 4.07 -7.41
N ALA A 388 -1.70 4.50 -6.18
CA ALA A 388 -0.46 5.22 -5.88
C ALA A 388 0.80 4.33 -6.01
N GLY A 389 0.64 3.00 -6.03
CA GLY A 389 1.71 2.01 -6.17
C GLY A 389 1.98 1.55 -7.60
N TRP A 390 1.39 2.20 -8.61
CA TRP A 390 1.42 1.77 -10.01
C TRP A 390 2.81 1.46 -10.57
N SER A 391 3.80 2.31 -10.30
CA SER A 391 5.18 2.13 -10.77
C SER A 391 5.88 0.90 -10.20
N HIS A 392 5.28 0.19 -9.24
CA HIS A 392 5.81 -1.05 -8.68
C HIS A 392 5.25 -2.31 -9.33
N THR A 393 4.31 -2.17 -10.28
CA THR A 393 3.56 -3.29 -10.88
C THR A 393 4.17 -3.81 -12.19
N PHE A 394 5.30 -3.25 -12.59
CA PHE A 394 6.08 -3.63 -13.77
C PHE A 394 7.54 -3.25 -13.55
N VAL A 395 8.42 -3.77 -14.40
CA VAL A 395 9.82 -3.35 -14.50
C VAL A 395 9.97 -2.51 -15.77
N GLU A 396 10.61 -1.35 -15.64
CA GLU A 396 10.94 -0.50 -16.78
C GLU A 396 12.12 -1.10 -17.57
N ASP A 397 12.15 -0.92 -18.88
CA ASP A 397 13.22 -1.42 -19.77
C ASP A 397 14.64 -0.95 -19.35
N SER A 398 14.71 0.16 -18.61
CA SER A 398 15.95 0.77 -18.12
C SER A 398 16.37 0.28 -16.72
N ASP A 399 15.48 -0.35 -15.96
CA ASP A 399 15.77 -0.85 -14.62
C ASP A 399 16.40 -2.25 -14.73
N LYS A 400 17.46 -2.49 -13.95
CA LYS A 400 18.13 -3.79 -13.87
C LYS A 400 17.68 -4.56 -12.64
N THR A 401 17.16 -5.76 -12.83
CA THR A 401 16.82 -6.67 -11.73
C THR A 401 17.89 -7.75 -11.60
N TYR A 402 18.20 -8.16 -10.37
CA TYR A 402 19.22 -9.18 -10.10
C TYR A 402 18.69 -10.22 -9.09
N TYR A 403 19.10 -11.48 -9.22
CA TYR A 403 18.73 -12.57 -8.31
C TYR A 403 19.91 -13.47 -7.96
N VAL A 404 19.72 -14.29 -6.92
CA VAL A 404 20.62 -15.38 -6.56
C VAL A 404 19.96 -16.70 -6.98
N GLU A 405 20.54 -17.40 -7.96
CA GLU A 405 20.09 -18.74 -8.34
C GLU A 405 20.33 -19.75 -7.22
N THR A 406 19.28 -20.41 -6.72
CA THR A 406 19.43 -21.61 -5.87
C THR A 406 18.91 -22.84 -6.62
N ASN A 407 19.43 -24.04 -6.32
CA ASN A 407 19.20 -25.26 -7.11
C ASN A 407 17.72 -25.69 -7.29
N ASP A 408 16.77 -25.05 -6.60
CA ASP A 408 15.33 -25.29 -6.75
C ASP A 408 14.51 -24.04 -7.17
N LEU A 409 15.12 -22.87 -7.34
CA LEU A 409 14.37 -21.60 -7.45
C LEU A 409 15.07 -20.57 -8.35
N VAL A 410 14.41 -20.23 -9.46
CA VAL A 410 14.46 -18.89 -10.10
C VAL A 410 13.68 -17.86 -9.24
N ALA A 411 13.31 -18.22 -8.00
CA ALA A 411 12.06 -17.76 -7.42
C ALA A 411 12.05 -17.62 -5.89
N ASP A 412 13.15 -17.30 -5.22
CA ASP A 412 13.05 -16.70 -3.88
C ASP A 412 13.78 -15.35 -3.81
N ASN A 413 12.95 -14.31 -4.02
CA ASN A 413 13.17 -12.89 -3.75
C ASN A 413 14.39 -12.22 -4.38
N THR A 414 14.27 -12.00 -5.69
CA THR A 414 14.78 -10.79 -6.36
C THR A 414 14.42 -9.56 -5.51
N SER A 415 15.42 -8.98 -4.87
CA SER A 415 15.39 -7.54 -4.71
C SER A 415 15.91 -6.96 -6.02
N VAL A 416 15.46 -5.78 -6.42
CA VAL A 416 16.26 -4.96 -7.33
C VAL A 416 17.55 -4.65 -6.57
N ILE A 417 18.55 -5.52 -6.71
CA ILE A 417 19.86 -5.31 -6.10
C ILE A 417 20.60 -4.43 -7.09
N ASN A 418 20.67 -3.13 -6.81
CA ASN A 418 21.45 -2.25 -7.66
C ASN A 418 22.94 -2.62 -7.51
N ALA A 419 23.48 -3.28 -8.52
CA ALA A 419 24.90 -3.59 -8.61
C ALA A 419 25.66 -2.41 -9.24
N ALA A 420 26.77 -2.02 -8.64
CA ALA A 420 27.67 -1.00 -9.17
C ALA A 420 29.13 -1.41 -8.95
N THR A 421 30.03 -0.89 -9.78
CA THR A 421 31.45 -0.84 -9.41
C THR A 421 31.57 0.12 -8.24
N TYR A 422 32.03 -0.38 -7.10
CA TYR A 422 32.38 0.51 -6.01
C TYR A 422 33.68 1.24 -6.35
N THR A 423 33.66 2.56 -6.16
CA THR A 423 34.84 3.40 -6.29
C THR A 423 35.36 3.71 -4.89
N ALA A 424 36.64 3.43 -4.63
CA ALA A 424 37.27 3.83 -3.37
C ALA A 424 37.01 5.33 -3.14
N PRO A 425 36.51 5.72 -1.96
CA PRO A 425 36.06 7.07 -1.72
C PRO A 425 37.22 8.05 -1.77
N THR A 426 36.96 9.23 -2.34
CA THR A 426 37.90 10.36 -2.29
C THR A 426 37.88 11.09 -0.94
N ASP A 427 36.86 10.83 -0.11
CA ASP A 427 36.64 11.38 1.22
C ASP A 427 36.98 10.34 2.30
N SER A 428 37.85 10.71 3.24
CA SER A 428 38.28 9.85 4.35
C SER A 428 37.16 9.50 5.34
N ASN A 429 36.01 10.21 5.28
CA ASN A 429 34.84 9.95 6.11
C ASN A 429 33.88 8.91 5.53
N LYS A 430 34.11 8.47 4.29
CA LYS A 430 33.29 7.48 3.61
C LYS A 430 34.02 6.14 3.54
N ILE A 431 33.24 5.07 3.56
CA ILE A 431 33.65 3.71 3.21
C ILE A 431 33.24 3.44 1.76
N ILE A 432 32.04 3.82 1.34
CA ILE A 432 31.54 3.69 -0.05
C ILE A 432 31.13 5.06 -0.59
N ASP A 433 31.59 5.42 -1.78
CA ASP A 433 31.17 6.63 -2.50
C ASP A 433 30.28 6.23 -3.67
N GLY A 434 28.98 6.53 -3.55
CA GLY A 434 28.00 6.35 -4.61
C GLY A 434 27.70 4.90 -5.01
N ILE A 435 26.61 4.32 -4.48
CA ILE A 435 26.08 3.04 -4.92
C ILE A 435 24.57 3.06 -5.20
N GLY A 436 24.19 2.48 -6.35
CA GLY A 436 22.81 2.31 -6.81
C GLY A 436 22.14 3.57 -7.38
N LYS A 437 20.83 3.46 -7.69
CA LYS A 437 20.02 4.51 -8.38
C LYS A 437 20.02 5.87 -7.68
N HIS A 438 20.24 5.89 -6.38
CA HIS A 438 20.26 7.10 -5.56
C HIS A 438 21.68 7.56 -5.21
N ASN A 439 22.72 6.91 -5.75
CA ASN A 439 24.12 7.21 -5.50
C ASN A 439 24.47 7.26 -3.99
N ASN A 440 24.06 6.22 -3.27
CA ASN A 440 24.13 6.17 -1.81
C ASN A 440 25.58 6.07 -1.31
N ASN A 441 25.92 6.79 -0.26
CA ASN A 441 27.20 6.69 0.42
C ASN A 441 27.13 5.71 1.60
N PHE A 442 28.24 5.09 1.96
CA PHE A 442 28.41 4.46 3.28
C PHE A 442 29.40 5.28 4.09
N PHE A 443 28.98 5.76 5.26
CA PHE A 443 29.81 6.50 6.20
C PHE A 443 30.30 5.62 7.34
N TYR A 444 31.50 5.94 7.84
CA TYR A 444 32.03 5.35 9.07
C TYR A 444 31.13 5.66 10.28
N SER A 445 31.20 4.80 11.30
CA SER A 445 30.46 4.98 12.55
C SER A 445 30.80 6.25 13.32
N THR A 446 31.95 6.84 13.06
CA THR A 446 32.41 8.09 13.68
C THR A 446 31.92 9.36 12.97
N TYR A 447 31.22 9.25 11.84
CA TYR A 447 30.79 10.42 11.08
C TYR A 447 29.67 11.21 11.79
N THR A 448 29.86 12.52 11.93
CA THR A 448 28.94 13.43 12.64
C THR A 448 28.33 14.51 11.75
N GLY A 449 28.65 14.52 10.46
CA GLY A 449 28.13 15.49 9.50
C GLY A 449 26.73 15.16 8.96
N GLU A 450 26.24 16.01 8.07
CA GLU A 450 24.96 15.80 7.37
C GLU A 450 25.07 14.64 6.37
N LYS A 451 24.09 13.73 6.42
CA LYS A 451 23.98 12.58 5.51
C LYS A 451 22.93 12.85 4.43
N GLY A 452 23.17 12.36 3.22
CA GLY A 452 22.10 12.13 2.26
C GLY A 452 21.12 11.10 2.80
N LYS A 453 19.84 11.25 2.47
CA LYS A 453 18.76 10.43 3.06
C LYS A 453 18.89 8.92 2.80
N TYR A 454 19.44 8.56 1.64
CA TYR A 454 19.63 7.17 1.25
C TYR A 454 21.03 6.66 1.60
N ASP A 455 21.85 7.51 2.21
CA ASP A 455 23.17 7.13 2.68
C ASP A 455 23.04 6.27 3.94
N TYR A 456 24.00 5.38 4.10
CA TYR A 456 24.09 4.46 5.21
C TYR A 456 25.19 4.92 6.14
N GLN A 457 24.95 4.91 7.44
CA GLN A 457 26.01 5.05 8.44
C GLN A 457 26.01 3.81 9.32
N LEU A 458 27.15 3.13 9.37
CA LEU A 458 27.36 2.02 10.29
C LEU A 458 27.39 2.55 11.73
N LYS A 459 26.95 1.78 12.73
CA LYS A 459 26.88 2.27 14.12
C LYS A 459 28.08 1.91 14.98
N THR A 460 28.93 0.98 14.52
CA THR A 460 30.05 0.48 15.32
C THR A 460 31.35 0.39 14.51
N ALA A 461 32.48 0.60 15.19
CA ALA A 461 33.80 0.41 14.60
C ALA A 461 34.06 -1.03 14.14
N LYS A 462 33.36 -2.02 14.71
CA LYS A 462 33.41 -3.41 14.27
C LYS A 462 32.79 -3.58 12.89
N ASP A 463 31.65 -2.93 12.65
CA ASP A 463 30.96 -2.95 11.37
C ASP A 463 31.77 -2.19 10.31
N ASP A 464 32.38 -1.07 10.68
CA ASP A 464 33.32 -0.31 9.82
C ASP A 464 34.45 -1.22 9.32
N LYS A 465 35.10 -1.94 10.26
CA LYS A 465 36.16 -2.88 9.93
C LYS A 465 35.66 -4.02 9.05
N LYS A 466 34.49 -4.60 9.37
CA LYS A 466 33.88 -5.70 8.60
C LYS A 466 33.66 -5.31 7.14
N LEU A 467 33.08 -4.13 6.88
CA LEU A 467 32.88 -3.64 5.52
C LEU A 467 34.21 -3.33 4.82
N LYS A 468 35.13 -2.67 5.51
CA LYS A 468 36.44 -2.31 4.96
C LYS A 468 37.28 -3.53 4.56
N ASP A 469 37.31 -4.55 5.42
CA ASP A 469 38.02 -5.80 5.14
C ASP A 469 37.42 -6.51 3.91
N PHE A 470 36.08 -6.58 3.82
CA PHE A 470 35.39 -7.12 2.66
C PHE A 470 35.73 -6.39 1.36
N LEU A 471 35.65 -5.05 1.36
CA LEU A 471 35.97 -4.24 0.19
C LEU A 471 37.45 -4.35 -0.21
N THR A 472 38.35 -4.48 0.77
CA THR A 472 39.79 -4.67 0.52
C THR A 472 40.06 -6.03 -0.10
N ALA A 473 39.43 -7.10 0.42
CA ALA A 473 39.56 -8.45 -0.12
C ALA A 473 39.03 -8.60 -1.55
N HIS A 474 38.13 -7.70 -1.97
CA HIS A 474 37.46 -7.74 -3.28
C HIS A 474 37.63 -6.43 -4.06
N ALA A 475 38.78 -5.79 -3.91
CA ALA A 475 39.10 -4.54 -4.59
C ALA A 475 38.93 -4.67 -6.12
N GLY A 476 38.27 -3.68 -6.73
CA GLY A 476 38.01 -3.64 -8.18
C GLY A 476 36.84 -4.50 -8.66
N GLN A 477 36.19 -5.27 -7.80
CA GLN A 477 35.01 -6.06 -8.16
C GLN A 477 33.72 -5.23 -8.06
N LYS A 478 32.71 -5.61 -8.87
CA LYS A 478 31.37 -5.04 -8.75
C LYS A 478 30.71 -5.57 -7.48
N ILE A 479 30.16 -4.65 -6.69
CA ILE A 479 29.41 -4.99 -5.49
C ILE A 479 27.95 -4.61 -5.66
N ALA A 480 27.12 -5.21 -4.82
CA ALA A 480 25.69 -5.05 -4.84
C ALA A 480 25.20 -4.83 -3.40
N VAL A 481 24.21 -3.96 -3.22
CA VAL A 481 23.63 -3.66 -1.91
C VAL A 481 22.18 -4.09 -1.89
N SER A 482 21.82 -4.92 -0.91
CA SER A 482 20.48 -5.44 -0.72
C SER A 482 19.98 -5.13 0.69
N THR A 483 18.68 -4.85 0.83
CA THR A 483 18.00 -4.78 2.13
C THR A 483 17.11 -6.00 2.38
N SER A 484 17.29 -7.05 1.57
CA SER A 484 16.52 -8.28 1.65
C SER A 484 16.82 -9.06 2.92
N LYS A 485 15.77 -9.62 3.53
CA LYS A 485 15.87 -10.48 4.71
C LYS A 485 16.24 -11.94 4.39
N ILE A 486 16.51 -12.26 3.13
CA ILE A 486 16.90 -13.62 2.70
C ILE A 486 18.35 -13.95 3.04
N PHE A 487 19.17 -12.95 3.31
CA PHE A 487 20.58 -13.15 3.62
C PHE A 487 20.74 -13.46 5.10
N LYS A 488 21.36 -14.60 5.40
CA LYS A 488 21.65 -15.06 6.76
C LYS A 488 23.13 -15.41 6.89
N GLU A 489 23.74 -14.92 7.97
CA GLU A 489 25.11 -15.29 8.32
C GLU A 489 25.09 -16.53 9.22
N GLU A 490 25.80 -17.58 8.81
CA GLU A 490 25.92 -18.83 9.55
C GLU A 490 27.38 -19.27 9.54
N ASN A 491 27.96 -19.52 10.72
CA ASN A 491 29.36 -19.95 10.88
C ASN A 491 30.39 -19.07 10.14
N GLY A 492 30.16 -17.76 10.08
CA GLY A 492 31.05 -16.79 9.42
C GLY A 492 30.94 -16.76 7.89
N LYS A 493 29.96 -17.47 7.30
CA LYS A 493 29.63 -17.43 5.88
C LYS A 493 28.27 -16.80 5.68
N LEU A 494 28.08 -16.14 4.54
CA LEU A 494 26.81 -15.55 4.17
C LEU A 494 26.05 -16.48 3.22
N TYR A 495 24.77 -16.68 3.49
CA TYR A 495 23.90 -17.51 2.68
C TYR A 495 22.68 -16.71 2.21
N ALA A 496 22.32 -16.85 0.94
CA ALA A 496 20.98 -16.54 0.47
C ALA A 496 20.08 -17.74 0.78
N VAL A 497 19.01 -17.52 1.55
CA VAL A 497 18.15 -18.56 2.10
C VAL A 497 16.73 -18.43 1.57
N SER A 498 16.15 -19.55 1.15
CA SER A 498 14.74 -19.61 0.73
C SER A 498 13.82 -19.20 1.89
N GLN A 499 12.81 -18.37 1.60
CA GLN A 499 11.82 -17.97 2.62
C GLN A 499 10.85 -19.11 2.94
N ASN A 500 10.60 -19.97 1.95
CA ASN A 500 9.64 -21.06 2.05
C ASN A 500 10.27 -22.32 2.66
N ASN A 501 11.58 -22.51 2.46
CA ASN A 501 12.33 -23.60 3.08
C ASN A 501 13.75 -23.16 3.45
N PRO A 502 14.00 -22.78 4.72
CA PRO A 502 15.32 -22.34 5.17
C PRO A 502 16.47 -23.32 4.98
N ASP A 503 16.18 -24.61 4.74
CA ASP A 503 17.19 -25.63 4.44
C ASP A 503 17.76 -25.47 3.02
N ILE A 504 17.03 -24.81 2.11
CA ILE A 504 17.50 -24.46 0.77
C ILE A 504 18.27 -23.14 0.86
N LYS A 505 19.58 -23.21 0.69
CA LYS A 505 20.47 -22.05 0.75
C LYS A 505 21.63 -22.14 -0.22
N LYS A 506 22.09 -20.98 -0.70
CA LYS A 506 23.31 -20.84 -1.49
C LYS A 506 24.28 -19.91 -0.77
N GLU A 507 25.53 -20.35 -0.66
CA GLU A 507 26.61 -19.51 -0.16
C GLU A 507 26.83 -18.35 -1.14
N VAL A 508 26.90 -17.13 -0.61
CA VAL A 508 27.19 -15.91 -1.35
C VAL A 508 28.33 -15.17 -0.65
N THR A 509 29.08 -14.40 -1.42
CA THR A 509 30.23 -13.64 -0.93
C THR A 509 29.75 -12.25 -0.54
N GLY A 510 29.65 -11.99 0.77
CA GLY A 510 29.15 -10.73 1.27
C GLY A 510 29.24 -10.57 2.78
N VAL A 511 28.83 -9.39 3.24
CA VAL A 511 28.70 -9.03 4.64
C VAL A 511 27.30 -8.47 4.90
N THR A 512 26.68 -8.90 6.00
CA THR A 512 25.37 -8.40 6.44
C THR A 512 25.48 -7.60 7.74
N PHE A 513 24.58 -6.65 7.91
CA PHE A 513 24.46 -5.73 9.03
C PHE A 513 23.01 -5.68 9.50
N ASN A 514 22.78 -5.93 10.79
CA ASN A 514 21.45 -5.83 11.38
C ASN A 514 20.98 -4.36 11.41
N LYS A 515 19.66 -4.15 11.52
CA LYS A 515 19.08 -2.79 11.61
C LYS A 515 19.69 -1.97 12.75
N ASP A 516 20.02 -2.62 13.88
CA ASP A 516 20.66 -1.93 15.00
C ASP A 516 22.10 -1.49 14.70
N SER A 517 22.77 -2.12 13.73
CA SER A 517 24.12 -1.78 13.27
C SER A 517 24.16 -0.67 12.23
N VAL A 518 23.02 -0.19 11.73
CA VAL A 518 22.99 0.87 10.70
C VAL A 518 21.98 1.94 11.06
N ALA A 519 22.36 3.21 10.99
CA ALA A 519 21.43 4.32 11.06
C ALA A 519 20.70 4.45 9.70
N SER A 520 19.67 3.60 9.50
CA SER A 520 18.82 3.57 8.31
C SER A 520 17.38 3.20 8.67
N ASN A 521 16.41 3.67 7.87
CA ASN A 521 14.99 3.34 8.03
C ASN A 521 14.63 1.94 7.50
N TYR A 522 15.56 1.25 6.85
CA TYR A 522 15.32 -0.01 6.16
C TYR A 522 15.67 -1.26 7.01
N SER A 523 15.30 -2.43 6.49
CA SER A 523 15.67 -3.79 6.94
C SER A 523 17.20 -3.99 7.06
N PRO A 524 17.71 -5.14 7.59
CA PRO A 524 19.14 -5.45 7.56
C PRO A 524 19.75 -5.21 6.17
N ILE A 525 20.96 -4.65 6.15
CA ILE A 525 21.69 -4.32 4.92
C ILE A 525 22.70 -5.41 4.64
N THR A 526 22.78 -5.83 3.39
CA THR A 526 23.78 -6.78 2.91
C THR A 526 24.55 -6.15 1.77
N VAL A 527 25.88 -6.18 1.87
CA VAL A 527 26.81 -5.83 0.78
C VAL A 527 27.42 -7.12 0.28
N LEU A 528 27.33 -7.40 -1.02
CA LEU A 528 27.78 -8.66 -1.61
C LEU A 528 28.44 -8.45 -2.97
N LEU A 529 29.10 -9.48 -3.50
CA LEU A 529 29.64 -9.46 -4.85
C LEU A 529 28.54 -9.59 -5.88
N ALA A 530 28.59 -8.75 -6.91
CA ALA A 530 27.65 -8.83 -8.03
C ALA A 530 27.87 -10.09 -8.89
N SER A 531 29.04 -10.74 -8.80
CA SER A 531 29.31 -12.02 -9.48
C SER A 531 28.49 -13.19 -8.94
N ASP A 532 27.97 -13.07 -7.71
CA ASP A 532 27.07 -14.07 -7.13
C ASP A 532 25.61 -13.85 -7.54
N LEU A 533 25.37 -12.84 -8.37
CA LEU A 533 24.06 -12.45 -8.87
C LEU A 533 23.91 -12.73 -10.36
N THR A 534 22.73 -13.21 -10.74
CA THR A 534 22.27 -13.29 -12.13
C THR A 534 21.46 -12.04 -12.45
N GLU A 535 21.83 -11.31 -13.50
CA GLU A 535 21.00 -10.21 -14.04
C GLU A 535 19.77 -10.82 -14.71
N ALA A 536 18.59 -10.36 -14.33
CA ALA A 536 17.35 -10.84 -14.89
C ALA A 536 17.24 -10.44 -16.36
N GLY A 537 16.98 -11.43 -17.22
CA GLY A 537 16.62 -11.18 -18.60
C GLY A 537 15.31 -10.38 -18.69
N LYS A 538 15.11 -9.64 -19.79
CA LYS A 538 13.87 -8.86 -19.99
C LYS A 538 12.61 -9.72 -19.82
N HIS A 539 12.65 -10.95 -20.33
CA HIS A 539 11.55 -11.92 -20.27
C HIS A 539 11.38 -12.59 -18.90
N GLU A 540 12.29 -12.37 -17.95
CA GLU A 540 12.19 -12.89 -16.59
C GLU A 540 11.37 -11.99 -15.67
N THR A 541 11.02 -10.79 -16.15
CA THR A 541 10.25 -9.81 -15.41
C THR A 541 9.13 -9.20 -16.25
N LEU A 542 8.00 -8.89 -15.61
CA LEU A 542 6.85 -8.27 -16.28
C LEU A 542 7.21 -6.85 -16.73
N GLN A 543 7.30 -6.63 -18.04
CA GLN A 543 7.53 -5.29 -18.59
C GLN A 543 6.23 -4.48 -18.63
N GLN A 544 6.34 -3.15 -18.62
CA GLN A 544 5.17 -2.26 -18.63
C GLN A 544 4.17 -2.57 -19.76
N LYS A 545 4.67 -2.88 -20.96
CA LYS A 545 3.86 -3.19 -22.15
C LYS A 545 3.05 -4.49 -22.02
N GLU A 546 3.47 -5.40 -21.13
CA GLU A 546 2.82 -6.68 -20.85
C GLU A 546 1.89 -6.60 -19.63
N ALA A 547 1.97 -5.51 -18.87
CA ALA A 547 1.06 -5.23 -17.77
C ALA A 547 -0.22 -4.57 -18.29
N ASP A 548 -1.34 -4.84 -17.63
CA ASP A 548 -2.59 -4.10 -17.82
C ASP A 548 -3.12 -3.66 -16.46
N TRP A 549 -3.99 -2.65 -16.45
CA TRP A 549 -4.58 -2.15 -15.22
C TRP A 549 -6.08 -1.96 -15.37
N LEU A 550 -6.83 -2.53 -14.42
CA LEU A 550 -8.28 -2.40 -14.34
C LEU A 550 -8.67 -1.87 -12.95
N PRO A 551 -9.84 -1.23 -12.79
CA PRO A 551 -10.42 -1.04 -11.46
C PRO A 551 -10.51 -2.38 -10.73
N ILE A 552 -10.41 -2.38 -9.40
CA ILE A 552 -10.83 -3.56 -8.63
C ILE A 552 -12.31 -3.88 -8.88
N PRO A 553 -12.77 -5.11 -8.60
CA PRO A 553 -14.19 -5.41 -8.62
C PRO A 553 -14.97 -4.41 -7.78
N LEU A 554 -15.98 -3.78 -8.39
CA LEU A 554 -16.80 -2.77 -7.74
C LEU A 554 -17.99 -3.40 -7.00
N LYS A 555 -18.31 -4.66 -7.32
CA LYS A 555 -19.43 -5.40 -6.73
C LYS A 555 -18.99 -6.63 -5.95
N ALA A 556 -19.79 -7.04 -4.97
CA ALA A 556 -19.56 -8.26 -4.20
C ALA A 556 -19.86 -9.50 -5.04
N THR A 557 -21.08 -9.61 -5.57
CA THR A 557 -21.58 -10.78 -6.31
C THR A 557 -22.04 -10.46 -7.72
N GLY A 558 -22.25 -9.17 -8.04
CA GLY A 558 -22.78 -8.74 -9.34
C GLY A 558 -24.31 -8.57 -9.35
N ALA A 559 -24.98 -8.75 -8.21
CA ALA A 559 -26.42 -8.59 -8.10
C ALA A 559 -26.86 -7.15 -8.43
N SER A 560 -28.10 -6.99 -8.90
CA SER A 560 -28.61 -5.70 -9.40
C SER A 560 -28.77 -4.65 -8.31
N GLU A 561 -29.09 -5.08 -7.10
CA GLU A 561 -29.33 -4.28 -5.90
C GLU A 561 -28.05 -3.83 -5.19
N GLU A 562 -26.90 -4.42 -5.57
CA GLU A 562 -25.58 -4.03 -5.09
C GLU A 562 -25.12 -2.74 -5.76
N SER A 563 -24.61 -1.82 -4.94
CA SER A 563 -23.91 -0.62 -5.42
C SER A 563 -22.50 -0.98 -5.92
N ASN A 564 -22.00 -0.16 -6.85
CA ASN A 564 -20.61 -0.17 -7.25
C ASN A 564 -19.79 0.60 -6.21
N VAL A 565 -18.80 -0.03 -5.61
CA VAL A 565 -17.98 0.59 -4.56
C VAL A 565 -16.60 0.94 -5.07
N ILE A 566 -16.22 2.20 -4.85
CA ILE A 566 -14.85 2.68 -5.00
C ILE A 566 -14.28 2.83 -3.60
N PHE A 567 -13.29 2.00 -3.26
CA PHE A 567 -12.60 2.17 -1.99
C PHE A 567 -11.74 3.43 -2.03
N THR A 568 -11.94 4.31 -1.06
CA THR A 568 -11.28 5.59 -0.94
C THR A 568 -10.13 5.49 0.04
N GLN A 569 -8.95 5.87 -0.43
CA GLN A 569 -7.74 5.99 0.37
C GLN A 569 -7.14 7.36 0.14
N GLY A 570 -6.36 7.79 1.12
CA GLY A 570 -5.43 8.88 0.99
C GLY A 570 -5.45 9.81 2.20
N PRO A 571 -4.39 10.58 2.38
CA PRO A 571 -4.27 11.45 3.52
C PRO A 571 -5.22 12.64 3.44
N SER A 572 -5.37 13.27 4.58
CA SER A 572 -6.08 14.53 4.78
C SER A 572 -5.22 15.42 5.68
N PHE A 573 -5.46 16.73 5.65
CA PHE A 573 -5.00 17.60 6.73
C PHE A 573 -5.89 17.35 7.93
N VAL A 574 -5.29 16.92 9.04
CA VAL A 574 -5.96 16.83 10.34
C VAL A 574 -5.44 17.95 11.20
N LEU A 575 -6.34 18.83 11.62
CA LEU A 575 -5.96 20.09 12.25
C LEU A 575 -5.91 19.97 13.76
N MET A 576 -4.84 20.52 14.33
CA MET A 576 -4.62 20.55 15.76
C MET A 576 -4.61 21.97 16.26
N HIS A 577 -5.23 22.15 17.42
CA HIS A 577 -5.13 23.40 18.15
C HIS A 577 -3.68 23.61 18.60
N ALA A 578 -3.21 24.85 18.42
CA ALA A 578 -1.93 25.30 18.93
C ALA A 578 -2.08 26.50 19.86
N ASN A 579 -2.48 27.65 19.34
CA ASN A 579 -2.79 28.87 20.07
C ASN A 579 -3.61 29.79 19.15
N ASP A 580 -4.20 30.86 19.67
CA ASP A 580 -5.12 31.73 18.91
C ASP A 580 -4.54 32.32 17.62
N ARG A 581 -3.21 32.54 17.58
CA ARG A 581 -2.53 33.14 16.43
C ARG A 581 -2.29 32.09 15.36
N GLU A 582 -1.69 30.97 15.73
CA GLU A 582 -1.42 29.86 14.82
C GLU A 582 -2.70 29.21 14.31
N ASP A 583 -3.75 29.07 15.15
CA ASP A 583 -5.05 28.54 14.74
C ASP A 583 -5.67 29.35 13.58
N LYS A 584 -5.53 30.68 13.62
CA LYS A 584 -5.98 31.56 12.52
C LYS A 584 -5.11 31.42 11.29
N ALA A 585 -3.79 31.30 11.46
CA ALA A 585 -2.86 31.13 10.35
C ALA A 585 -3.04 29.78 9.63
N ILE A 586 -3.40 28.72 10.35
CA ILE A 586 -3.77 27.43 9.76
C ILE A 586 -4.95 27.61 8.78
N MET A 587 -5.97 28.39 9.14
CA MET A 587 -7.13 28.61 8.26
C MET A 587 -6.75 29.34 6.97
N GLU A 588 -5.85 30.33 7.04
CA GLU A 588 -5.34 31.03 5.86
C GLU A 588 -4.51 30.09 4.96
N PHE A 589 -3.67 29.23 5.55
CA PHE A 589 -2.94 28.21 4.79
C PHE A 589 -3.90 27.23 4.10
N ILE A 590 -4.89 26.69 4.81
CA ILE A 590 -5.86 25.74 4.27
C ILE A 590 -6.63 26.41 3.12
N LYS A 591 -7.12 27.63 3.31
CA LYS A 591 -7.79 28.37 2.23
C LYS A 591 -6.87 28.56 1.02
N TRP A 592 -5.65 29.04 1.24
CA TRP A 592 -4.66 29.23 0.16
C TRP A 592 -4.39 27.93 -0.61
N PHE A 593 -4.18 26.81 0.08
CA PHE A 593 -3.81 25.55 -0.55
C PHE A 593 -4.87 25.03 -1.52
N TYR A 594 -6.15 25.24 -1.21
CA TYR A 594 -7.28 24.78 -2.02
C TYR A 594 -7.71 25.80 -3.08
N THR A 595 -7.64 27.09 -2.80
CA THR A 595 -8.30 28.11 -3.63
C THR A 595 -7.33 29.01 -4.41
N HIS A 596 -6.07 29.15 -3.98
CA HIS A 596 -5.14 30.03 -4.66
C HIS A 596 -4.78 29.46 -6.03
N LYS A 597 -4.93 30.24 -7.10
CA LYS A 597 -4.70 29.78 -8.47
C LYS A 597 -3.47 30.44 -9.07
N TYR A 598 -2.45 29.64 -9.37
CA TYR A 598 -1.26 30.13 -10.05
C TYR A 598 -1.46 30.11 -11.56
N LYS A 599 -1.15 31.22 -12.23
CA LYS A 599 -1.15 31.28 -13.70
C LYS A 599 -0.16 30.27 -14.29
N THR A 600 1.07 30.26 -13.79
CA THR A 600 2.10 29.29 -14.14
C THR A 600 3.06 29.09 -12.98
N HIS A 601 3.44 27.84 -12.70
CA HIS A 601 4.48 27.50 -11.73
C HIS A 601 5.19 26.20 -12.15
N SER A 602 6.48 26.08 -11.86
CA SER A 602 7.27 24.90 -12.22
C SER A 602 8.09 24.42 -11.04
N PHE A 603 8.14 23.10 -10.84
CA PHE A 603 9.03 22.44 -9.88
C PHE A 603 9.34 21.02 -10.38
N GLU A 604 10.51 20.49 -10.01
CA GLU A 604 10.95 19.13 -10.39
C GLU A 604 10.82 18.85 -11.90
N GLY A 605 11.11 19.85 -12.74
CA GLY A 605 11.04 19.76 -14.20
C GLY A 605 9.63 19.70 -14.80
N LYS A 606 8.57 19.83 -13.99
CA LYS A 606 7.17 19.89 -14.45
C LYS A 606 6.63 21.31 -14.35
N THR A 607 5.86 21.74 -15.36
CA THR A 607 5.21 23.04 -15.40
C THR A 607 3.70 22.87 -15.29
N TYR A 608 3.10 23.65 -14.40
CA TYR A 608 1.67 23.66 -14.11
C TYR A 608 1.09 25.02 -14.49
N THR A 609 0.01 25.01 -15.27
CA THR A 609 -0.66 26.22 -15.76
C THR A 609 -2.08 26.26 -15.23
N ASN A 610 -2.47 27.38 -14.63
CA ASN A 610 -3.82 27.63 -14.12
C ASN A 610 -4.27 26.56 -13.10
N LYS A 611 -3.37 26.17 -12.20
CA LYS A 611 -3.60 25.13 -11.17
C LYS A 611 -3.51 25.70 -9.76
N THR A 612 -4.20 25.05 -8.83
CA THR A 612 -4.10 25.31 -7.39
C THR A 612 -2.96 24.48 -6.77
N PRO A 613 -2.44 24.85 -5.58
CA PRO A 613 -1.45 24.06 -4.87
C PRO A 613 -1.87 22.60 -4.66
N ILE A 614 -3.13 22.35 -4.28
CA ILE A 614 -3.65 20.99 -4.13
C ILE A 614 -3.58 20.18 -5.44
N ASP A 615 -3.92 20.79 -6.58
CA ASP A 615 -3.82 20.11 -7.88
C ASP A 615 -2.39 19.81 -8.28
N MET A 616 -1.48 20.76 -8.07
CA MET A 616 -0.05 20.57 -8.31
C MET A 616 0.50 19.43 -7.44
N PHE A 617 0.12 19.42 -6.15
CA PHE A 617 0.49 18.40 -5.20
C PHE A 617 0.04 17.01 -5.66
N ASN A 618 -1.25 16.86 -6.00
CA ASN A 618 -1.82 15.57 -6.38
C ASN A 618 -1.30 15.06 -7.73
N LEU A 619 -1.21 15.92 -8.74
CA LEU A 619 -0.69 15.56 -10.06
C LEU A 619 0.77 15.11 -10.01
N PHE A 620 1.60 15.75 -9.18
CA PHE A 620 2.97 15.31 -8.97
C PHE A 620 3.05 14.03 -8.13
N GLY A 621 2.29 14.00 -7.02
CA GLY A 621 2.26 12.92 -6.04
C GLY A 621 1.56 11.63 -6.48
N SER A 622 1.09 11.54 -7.74
CA SER A 622 0.35 10.39 -8.27
C SER A 622 -0.99 10.12 -7.55
N TYR A 623 -1.68 11.19 -7.17
CA TYR A 623 -3.01 11.17 -6.55
C TYR A 623 -4.05 11.89 -7.43
N VAL A 624 -5.31 11.84 -6.99
CA VAL A 624 -6.44 12.61 -7.52
C VAL A 624 -6.82 13.70 -6.51
N SER A 625 -7.06 14.92 -6.98
CA SER A 625 -7.59 16.00 -6.13
C SER A 625 -9.06 15.75 -5.77
N PRO A 626 -9.46 15.92 -4.49
CA PRO A 626 -10.84 15.68 -4.05
C PRO A 626 -11.80 16.86 -4.32
N THR A 627 -11.46 17.79 -5.22
CA THR A 627 -12.22 19.03 -5.43
C THR A 627 -13.20 18.90 -6.60
N SER A 628 -14.36 19.55 -6.48
CA SER A 628 -15.37 19.60 -7.55
C SER A 628 -14.80 20.19 -8.85
N SER A 629 -13.92 21.18 -8.73
CA SER A 629 -13.25 21.79 -9.89
C SER A 629 -12.33 20.80 -10.62
N PHE A 630 -11.72 19.83 -9.92
CA PHE A 630 -10.90 18.82 -10.57
C PHE A 630 -11.76 17.86 -11.40
N PHE A 631 -12.90 17.41 -10.86
CA PHE A 631 -13.82 16.49 -11.56
C PHE A 631 -14.68 17.15 -12.64
N ALA A 632 -14.82 18.48 -12.60
CA ALA A 632 -15.50 19.28 -13.63
C ALA A 632 -14.68 19.50 -14.92
N GLN A 633 -13.41 19.07 -14.95
CA GLN A 633 -12.55 19.17 -16.14
C GLN A 633 -13.14 18.40 -17.34
N THR A 634 -12.99 18.96 -18.55
CA THR A 634 -13.41 18.32 -19.80
C THR A 634 -12.54 17.12 -20.13
N GLU A 635 -12.95 16.30 -21.11
CA GLU A 635 -12.09 15.20 -21.57
C GLU A 635 -10.75 15.69 -22.12
N GLU A 636 -10.74 16.83 -22.81
CA GLU A 636 -9.52 17.47 -23.33
C GLU A 636 -8.61 17.92 -22.19
N ASP A 637 -9.17 18.54 -21.15
CA ASP A 637 -8.42 18.95 -19.96
C ASP A 637 -7.76 17.73 -19.29
N ILE A 638 -8.52 16.65 -19.10
CA ILE A 638 -8.00 15.41 -18.50
C ILE A 638 -6.91 14.76 -19.36
N LYS A 639 -7.07 14.74 -20.69
CA LYS A 639 -6.00 14.29 -21.61
C LYS A 639 -4.75 15.16 -21.47
N ALA A 640 -4.91 16.46 -21.30
CA ALA A 640 -3.79 17.39 -21.12
C ALA A 640 -3.06 17.21 -19.77
N LEU A 641 -3.72 16.67 -18.74
CA LEU A 641 -3.09 16.34 -17.46
C LEU A 641 -2.05 15.20 -17.56
N LYS A 642 -2.13 14.36 -18.60
CA LYS A 642 -1.26 13.19 -18.81
C LYS A 642 -1.23 12.28 -17.57
N LEU A 643 -2.41 11.99 -17.01
CA LEU A 643 -2.56 11.02 -15.92
C LEU A 643 -2.00 9.66 -16.36
N ASN A 644 -1.29 8.97 -15.47
CA ASN A 644 -0.94 7.56 -15.73
C ASN A 644 -2.19 6.67 -15.64
N GLU A 645 -2.09 5.41 -16.10
CA GLU A 645 -3.23 4.48 -16.16
C GLU A 645 -3.93 4.30 -14.81
N ALA A 646 -3.18 4.21 -13.72
CA ALA A 646 -3.73 4.05 -12.38
C ALA A 646 -4.41 5.33 -11.83
N GLN A 647 -3.85 6.50 -12.12
CA GLN A 647 -4.48 7.79 -11.80
C GLN A 647 -5.77 7.95 -12.58
N LYS A 648 -5.83 7.47 -13.83
CA LYS A 648 -7.05 7.48 -14.63
C LYS A 648 -8.11 6.57 -14.04
N ILE A 649 -7.76 5.35 -13.60
CA ILE A 649 -8.69 4.46 -12.87
C ILE A 649 -9.26 5.15 -11.64
N ALA A 650 -8.41 5.78 -10.83
CA ALA A 650 -8.87 6.53 -9.65
C ALA A 650 -9.78 7.70 -10.03
N PHE A 651 -9.38 8.50 -11.03
CA PHE A 651 -10.17 9.63 -11.51
C PHE A 651 -11.55 9.20 -12.01
N ASP A 652 -11.60 8.19 -12.88
CA ASP A 652 -12.85 7.71 -13.49
C ASP A 652 -13.78 7.12 -12.42
N GLY A 653 -13.25 6.33 -11.48
CA GLY A 653 -14.01 5.78 -10.37
C GLY A 653 -14.61 6.88 -9.48
N PHE A 654 -13.79 7.85 -9.07
CA PHE A 654 -14.27 8.96 -8.23
C PHE A 654 -15.20 9.91 -8.99
N LYS A 655 -14.96 10.16 -10.27
CA LYS A 655 -15.86 10.96 -11.10
C LYS A 655 -17.25 10.33 -11.12
N LYS A 656 -17.35 9.01 -11.30
CA LYS A 656 -18.63 8.29 -11.21
C LYS A 656 -19.28 8.42 -9.82
N ALA A 657 -18.53 8.28 -8.74
CA ALA A 657 -19.06 8.49 -7.38
C ALA A 657 -19.57 9.92 -7.14
N VAL A 658 -19.01 10.91 -7.84
CA VAL A 658 -19.45 12.31 -7.78
C VAL A 658 -20.67 12.57 -8.69
N THR A 659 -20.69 12.01 -9.91
CA THR A 659 -21.73 12.30 -10.90
C THR A 659 -22.93 11.36 -10.86
N ASP A 660 -22.76 10.16 -10.30
CA ASP A 660 -23.79 9.12 -10.15
C ASP A 660 -23.71 8.47 -8.74
N PRO A 661 -23.93 9.26 -7.68
CA PRO A 661 -23.81 8.78 -6.30
C PRO A 661 -24.89 7.77 -5.91
N GLU A 662 -25.94 7.58 -6.71
CA GLU A 662 -26.96 6.56 -6.47
C GLU A 662 -26.41 5.15 -6.72
N HIS A 663 -25.66 4.97 -7.82
CA HIS A 663 -25.13 3.67 -8.22
C HIS A 663 -23.66 3.45 -7.84
N TYR A 664 -22.90 4.53 -7.60
CA TYR A 664 -21.49 4.47 -7.23
C TYR A 664 -21.24 5.09 -5.86
N LYS A 665 -20.68 4.30 -4.93
CA LYS A 665 -20.40 4.71 -3.55
C LYS A 665 -18.91 4.77 -3.29
N SER A 666 -18.49 5.82 -2.58
CA SER A 666 -17.14 5.95 -2.02
C SER A 666 -17.15 5.33 -0.63
N VAL A 667 -16.29 4.33 -0.39
CA VAL A 667 -16.21 3.62 0.90
C VAL A 667 -14.84 3.82 1.51
N GLU A 668 -14.79 4.11 2.80
CA GLU A 668 -13.55 4.25 3.57
C GLU A 668 -13.66 3.51 4.92
N ASP A 669 -12.53 3.34 5.59
CA ASP A 669 -12.53 2.81 6.95
C ASP A 669 -13.28 3.73 7.90
N ILE A 670 -13.94 3.17 8.92
CA ILE A 670 -14.45 3.98 10.04
C ILE A 670 -13.28 4.65 10.75
N ALA A 671 -13.28 5.99 10.77
CA ALA A 671 -12.20 6.79 11.31
C ALA A 671 -12.23 6.80 12.85
N SER A 672 -11.68 5.75 13.45
CA SER A 672 -11.57 5.59 14.92
C SER A 672 -10.19 5.11 15.34
N THR A 673 -9.91 5.20 16.65
CA THR A 673 -8.69 4.65 17.27
C THR A 673 -8.60 3.13 17.18
N LYS A 674 -9.70 2.46 16.79
CA LYS A 674 -9.76 1.01 16.55
C LYS A 674 -9.60 0.64 15.07
N SER A 675 -9.51 1.61 14.15
CA SER A 675 -9.33 1.35 12.72
C SER A 675 -8.04 0.58 12.42
N ASP A 676 -6.88 1.12 12.81
CA ASP A 676 -5.59 0.44 12.57
C ASP A 676 -5.48 -0.91 13.28
N PRO A 677 -5.85 -1.04 14.59
CA PRO A 677 -5.90 -2.36 15.24
C PRO A 677 -6.78 -3.37 14.52
N LEU A 678 -7.95 -2.95 14.03
CA LEU A 678 -8.84 -3.83 13.27
C LEU A 678 -8.19 -4.28 11.97
N ARG A 679 -7.61 -3.35 11.19
CA ARG A 679 -6.90 -3.67 9.93
C ARG A 679 -5.77 -4.68 10.18
N GLN A 680 -4.99 -4.49 11.24
CA GLN A 680 -3.92 -5.41 11.63
C GLN A 680 -4.45 -6.79 12.03
N ALA A 681 -5.53 -6.84 12.81
CA ALA A 681 -6.14 -8.11 13.24
C ALA A 681 -6.74 -8.89 12.06
N LEU A 682 -7.46 -8.22 11.16
CA LEU A 682 -8.00 -8.82 9.93
C LEU A 682 -6.89 -9.36 9.04
N THR A 683 -5.85 -8.55 8.79
CA THR A 683 -4.70 -8.94 7.95
C THR A 683 -3.95 -10.14 8.55
N SER A 684 -3.64 -10.10 9.84
CA SER A 684 -2.91 -11.16 10.54
C SER A 684 -3.70 -12.47 10.56
N THR A 685 -5.01 -12.39 10.78
CA THR A 685 -5.91 -13.55 10.75
C THR A 685 -5.97 -14.17 9.37
N ALA A 686 -6.16 -13.36 8.33
CA ALA A 686 -6.23 -13.83 6.95
C ALA A 686 -4.90 -14.48 6.51
N LYS A 687 -3.75 -13.88 6.83
CA LYS A 687 -2.42 -14.48 6.59
C LYS A 687 -2.23 -15.82 7.29
N ALA A 688 -2.64 -15.91 8.56
CA ALA A 688 -2.55 -17.16 9.31
C ALA A 688 -3.40 -18.26 8.66
N LEU A 689 -4.62 -17.93 8.21
CA LEU A 689 -5.47 -18.90 7.50
C LEU A 689 -4.93 -19.26 6.12
N ALA A 690 -4.34 -18.32 5.38
CA ALA A 690 -3.68 -18.61 4.10
C ALA A 690 -2.52 -19.60 4.28
N SER A 691 -1.72 -19.44 5.34
CA SER A 691 -0.67 -20.41 5.69
C SER A 691 -1.24 -21.78 6.06
N ILE A 692 -2.33 -21.82 6.85
CA ILE A 692 -3.00 -23.08 7.22
C ILE A 692 -3.58 -23.79 5.99
N ALA A 693 -4.20 -23.04 5.08
CA ALA A 693 -4.83 -23.59 3.88
C ALA A 693 -3.84 -24.37 3.00
N GLN A 694 -2.54 -24.06 3.04
CA GLN A 694 -1.51 -24.80 2.31
C GLN A 694 -1.34 -26.25 2.80
N THR A 695 -1.67 -26.53 4.06
CA THR A 695 -1.50 -27.86 4.67
C THR A 695 -2.83 -28.54 5.01
N ASN A 696 -3.83 -27.75 5.41
CA ASN A 696 -5.17 -28.22 5.72
C ASN A 696 -6.24 -27.22 5.25
N PRO A 697 -6.62 -27.25 3.95
CA PRO A 697 -7.66 -26.40 3.36
C PRO A 697 -8.98 -26.34 4.14
N LYS A 698 -9.37 -27.44 4.81
CA LYS A 698 -10.64 -27.55 5.53
C LYS A 698 -10.71 -26.69 6.79
N GLU A 699 -9.58 -26.22 7.28
CA GLU A 699 -9.49 -25.36 8.47
C GLU A 699 -9.62 -23.86 8.14
N ALA A 700 -9.56 -23.49 6.85
CA ALA A 700 -9.76 -22.11 6.41
C ALA A 700 -11.26 -21.74 6.34
N THR A 701 -11.93 -21.77 7.50
CA THR A 701 -13.36 -21.48 7.66
C THR A 701 -13.59 -20.16 8.39
N PHE A 702 -14.78 -19.59 8.27
CA PHE A 702 -15.14 -18.38 8.99
C PHE A 702 -15.13 -18.55 10.52
N ASP A 703 -15.57 -19.68 11.06
CA ASP A 703 -15.50 -19.91 12.51
C ASP A 703 -14.03 -19.91 13.00
N LYS A 704 -13.11 -20.50 12.22
CA LYS A 704 -11.66 -20.44 12.50
C LYS A 704 -11.07 -19.05 12.31
N PHE A 705 -11.59 -18.28 11.37
CA PHE A 705 -11.28 -16.85 11.24
C PHE A 705 -11.62 -16.12 12.55
N ILE A 706 -12.86 -16.24 13.03
CA ILE A 706 -13.31 -15.58 14.26
C ILE A 706 -12.53 -16.06 15.50
N GLU A 707 -12.25 -17.35 15.61
CA GLU A 707 -11.44 -17.93 16.71
C GLU A 707 -10.06 -17.28 16.81
N ARG A 708 -9.40 -17.04 15.68
CA ARG A 708 -8.07 -16.41 15.61
C ARG A 708 -8.12 -14.89 15.71
N PHE A 709 -9.16 -14.28 15.18
CA PHE A 709 -9.36 -12.82 15.20
C PHE A 709 -9.54 -12.31 16.64
N LYS A 710 -10.40 -12.97 17.42
CA LYS A 710 -10.75 -12.59 18.80
C LYS A 710 -9.55 -12.23 19.70
N PRO A 711 -8.55 -13.12 19.90
CA PRO A 711 -7.42 -12.82 20.77
C PRO A 711 -6.47 -11.74 20.23
N ILE A 712 -6.49 -11.43 18.93
CA ILE A 712 -5.64 -10.41 18.33
C ILE A 712 -6.27 -9.01 18.48
N PHE A 713 -7.59 -8.92 18.37
CA PHE A 713 -8.31 -7.63 18.42
C PHE A 713 -8.74 -7.22 19.83
N ASN A 714 -8.98 -8.18 20.73
CA ASN A 714 -9.47 -7.92 22.10
C ASN A 714 -8.54 -7.04 22.93
#